data_AF-A0A8H5BNF6-F1
#
_entry.id   AF-A0A8H5BNF6-F1
#
_cell.length_a   1.000
_cell.length_b   1.000
_cell.length_c   1.000
_cell.angle_alpha   90.00
_cell.angle_beta   90.00
_cell.angle_gamma   90.00
#
_symmetry.space_group_name_H-M   'P 1'
#
loop_
_entity.id
_entity.type
_entity.pdbx_description
1 polymer ?
#
loop_
_entity_poly.entity_id
_entity_poly.type
_entity_poly.pdbx_seq_one_letter_code
_entity_poly.pdbx_strand_id
1 'polypeptide(L)'
;MNPLPTTPLFNVTPAKRRNGKENATTPMKMLVYTPMAPPTTKKRRVFEEITAESQALASARWKARNEARLEQEKEDRAQEREKAEDEKLGTVLAAVTQAGFTSLWDFQAALHTTKNQQISAALTRSYRHSNRGTDMLGFLADRIERPLIDEWVSKRFLDVLQREGAALAAMLVPEEGANVSSALARYSLPQLLLDAKEAAPNLVQALSTVLLYKEGDEDSRRKRDVVLANMLSTVAQTRHERASTYQIVASLYLYACGATKSLYEVLNHAGFALSYTSATIKLKELSRERVTELKRLVRTQPCMIAWDNVNIPFRVNEQRVASKDHFDNGTTATLIPLFAVAPGSLPLSLLPPRLTRRITFDFKPETDLLPTRQQIQELETCLLWHLEDLLMQSFPALRKRLENTGTNLAPPMINAIPLHKSAQYPLPAALIDESTIDGTLEVIDHIFFKTLGLDEDEIQQHGIFFTHGDQLTVSLIDSASGSRRDDARLVDNPSKFMKPQFGLFHAKMAGIRCVANEYWGTSGSPAPWSLWKVNSLLGRKPISVGWQAKTPAPYRPVLELITKLALPANILDGYRIHSGKKLDIWIKEITDHASLRLVTLKVFRELCSARRVAMLRKKVDRDVTLENIILFNRDALIFVALQGAVKRGDVGTVVNVLTYWLLMFRGTGKMPKYADVLFHHLRDLSQMAPDLRQGSLMNWLVNLSGKANGFKEIDLLQEHQNFWLKIIYTAKGSNRSWRWLGIVSVCIFCLRDVIRQVQSNFKTPHNSKSHTSPSTEADLNTLQSHLESQAIQSYTPERPGNRGAVPARDLLAAGTASSNTPTAFKNYREDTQKADFKSTTAAPPTPNPTSDSDASEDEDEDDGNTNDFGSPSGFTEDDLGLDEDEFPVGSDPKEVVALVENLVDTLAGELFE
;
A
#
# COMPACT_ATOMS: atom_id res chain seq x y z
N MET A 1 -16.57 50.70 -10.05
CA MET A 1 -16.37 52.11 -10.44
C MET A 1 -17.63 52.89 -10.09
N ASN A 2 -17.47 53.93 -9.28
CA ASN A 2 -18.43 55.00 -8.93
C ASN A 2 -18.95 55.76 -10.20
N PRO A 3 -19.84 56.79 -10.13
CA PRO A 3 -20.32 57.55 -8.95
C PRO A 3 -21.78 58.10 -8.90
N LEU A 4 -22.14 58.61 -7.69
CA LEU A 4 -22.92 59.83 -7.33
C LEU A 4 -24.47 59.85 -7.49
N PRO A 5 -25.22 60.78 -6.84
CA PRO A 5 -24.93 61.69 -5.70
C PRO A 5 -26.03 61.72 -4.59
N THR A 6 -25.73 61.76 -3.27
CA THR A 6 -25.60 62.89 -2.30
C THR A 6 -26.84 63.78 -1.96
N THR A 7 -27.45 63.53 -0.77
CA THR A 7 -27.73 64.43 0.43
C THR A 7 -28.41 65.82 0.26
N PRO A 8 -28.94 66.54 1.32
CA PRO A 8 -28.69 66.50 2.78
C PRO A 8 -29.94 66.74 3.72
N LEU A 9 -29.63 67.18 4.96
CA LEU A 9 -30.29 67.16 6.29
C LEU A 9 -31.38 68.22 6.65
N PHE A 10 -32.17 67.87 7.68
CA PHE A 10 -32.89 68.65 8.74
C PHE A 10 -33.54 70.03 8.48
N ASN A 11 -34.86 70.17 8.79
CA ASN A 11 -35.42 71.21 9.72
C ASN A 11 -36.97 71.15 9.90
N VAL A 12 -37.42 71.24 11.16
CA VAL A 12 -38.43 72.15 11.77
C VAL A 12 -39.70 72.59 10.98
N THR A 13 -40.89 72.26 11.54
CA THR A 13 -42.24 72.93 11.69
C THR A 13 -42.61 74.24 10.93
N PRO A 14 -43.87 74.80 10.96
CA PRO A 14 -45.23 74.32 11.34
C PRO A 14 -46.37 74.82 10.35
N ALA A 15 -47.64 74.79 10.82
CA ALA A 15 -48.81 75.65 10.45
C ALA A 15 -49.93 74.96 9.61
N LYS A 16 -51.23 75.33 9.62
CA LYS A 16 -52.12 76.22 10.43
C LYS A 16 -53.58 75.92 9.99
N ARG A 17 -54.51 76.01 10.95
CA ARG A 17 -55.91 76.53 10.92
C ARG A 17 -56.86 76.25 9.73
N ARG A 18 -58.10 75.87 10.09
CA ARG A 18 -59.27 76.77 9.97
C ARG A 18 -60.44 76.36 10.89
N ASN A 19 -61.01 77.35 11.59
CA ASN A 19 -62.30 77.30 12.29
C ASN A 19 -63.41 77.81 11.35
N GLY A 20 -64.63 77.28 11.51
CA GLY A 20 -65.88 77.82 10.95
C GLY A 20 -67.08 77.21 11.68
N LYS A 21 -67.95 78.08 12.20
CA LYS A 21 -69.18 77.82 12.97
C LYS A 21 -70.34 77.37 12.07
N GLU A 22 -71.34 76.67 12.64
CA GLU A 22 -72.77 77.11 12.75
C GLU A 22 -73.80 75.96 12.87
N ASN A 23 -74.70 76.15 13.85
CA ASN A 23 -76.13 75.83 13.92
C ASN A 23 -76.70 74.41 14.14
N ALA A 24 -77.43 74.31 15.28
CA ALA A 24 -78.76 73.73 15.49
C ALA A 24 -78.92 72.19 15.43
N THR A 25 -79.71 71.47 16.25
CA THR A 25 -80.65 71.75 17.35
C THR A 25 -81.02 70.39 18.01
N THR A 26 -81.12 70.36 19.35
CA THR A 26 -82.05 69.66 20.28
C THR A 26 -82.89 68.41 19.84
N PRO A 27 -83.33 67.50 20.76
CA PRO A 27 -83.85 67.83 22.11
C PRO A 27 -83.34 67.02 23.30
N MET A 28 -83.23 67.74 24.43
CA MET A 28 -83.24 67.21 25.79
C MET A 28 -84.52 66.44 26.10
N LYS A 29 -84.42 65.41 26.95
CA LYS A 29 -85.49 65.02 27.88
C LYS A 29 -84.92 64.86 29.29
N MET A 30 -85.48 65.67 30.19
CA MET A 30 -85.34 65.61 31.63
C MET A 30 -85.92 64.32 32.21
N LEU A 31 -85.34 63.82 33.31
CA LEU A 31 -86.01 63.21 34.48
C LEU A 31 -84.88 62.73 35.42
N VAL A 32 -84.87 62.84 36.75
CA VAL A 32 -85.69 63.49 37.78
C VAL A 32 -84.78 63.51 39.03
N TYR A 33 -84.85 64.59 39.80
CA TYR A 33 -84.20 64.74 41.10
C TYR A 33 -85.14 64.27 42.22
N THR A 34 -84.62 63.55 43.22
CA THR A 34 -85.34 63.22 44.46
C THR A 34 -84.33 63.16 45.63
N PRO A 35 -84.67 63.61 46.85
CA PRO A 35 -83.74 64.39 47.69
C PRO A 35 -83.13 63.67 48.91
N MET A 36 -82.01 64.25 49.34
CA MET A 36 -81.47 64.48 50.71
C MET A 36 -80.94 63.33 51.58
N ALA A 37 -79.66 63.48 51.98
CA ALA A 37 -79.20 63.34 53.36
C ALA A 37 -77.96 64.23 53.62
N PRO A 38 -77.72 64.69 54.87
CA PRO A 38 -76.95 65.88 55.23
C PRO A 38 -75.41 65.69 55.36
N PRO A 39 -74.62 66.79 55.51
CA PRO A 39 -73.19 66.79 55.24
C PRO A 39 -72.37 66.22 56.40
N THR A 40 -71.37 65.39 56.06
CA THR A 40 -70.33 64.99 57.01
C THR A 40 -69.13 65.92 56.91
N THR A 41 -68.83 66.54 58.06
CA THR A 41 -67.73 67.46 58.32
C THR A 41 -66.37 66.82 58.01
N LYS A 42 -65.73 67.21 56.90
CA LYS A 42 -64.30 66.97 56.67
C LYS A 42 -63.49 68.21 57.01
N LYS A 43 -62.67 68.03 58.04
CA LYS A 43 -61.70 68.97 58.62
C LYS A 43 -60.86 69.65 57.54
N ARG A 44 -60.68 70.97 57.68
CA ARG A 44 -59.64 71.76 57.02
C ARG A 44 -58.30 71.04 57.16
N ARG A 45 -57.71 70.60 56.04
CA ARG A 45 -56.27 70.32 55.95
C ARG A 45 -55.62 71.52 55.27
N VAL A 46 -54.58 71.99 55.94
CA VAL A 46 -53.65 73.05 55.56
C VAL A 46 -53.14 72.76 54.14
N PHE A 47 -53.08 73.80 53.28
CA PHE A 47 -52.33 73.73 52.03
C PHE A 47 -50.84 73.71 52.41
N GLU A 48 -50.23 72.52 52.40
CA GLU A 48 -48.77 72.39 52.40
C GLU A 48 -48.25 72.71 50.99
N GLU A 49 -47.19 73.52 50.92
CA GLU A 49 -46.52 73.87 49.67
C GLU A 49 -46.02 72.60 48.97
N ILE A 50 -46.49 72.40 47.73
CA ILE A 50 -46.06 71.31 46.87
C ILE A 50 -44.60 71.57 46.47
N THR A 51 -43.67 70.88 47.11
CA THR A 51 -42.25 70.88 46.73
C THR A 51 -42.04 70.09 45.43
N ALA A 52 -41.00 70.44 44.67
CA ALA A 52 -40.64 69.80 43.40
C ALA A 52 -40.45 68.28 43.51
N GLU A 53 -40.02 67.77 44.68
CA GLU A 53 -39.94 66.33 44.97
C GLU A 53 -41.31 65.64 45.04
N SER A 54 -42.33 66.30 45.59
CA SER A 54 -43.69 65.75 45.65
C SER A 54 -44.33 65.65 44.25
N GLN A 55 -44.00 66.57 43.35
CA GLN A 55 -44.41 66.52 41.93
C GLN A 55 -43.68 65.41 41.16
N ALA A 56 -42.40 65.18 41.42
CA ALA A 56 -41.63 64.10 40.79
C ALA A 56 -42.15 62.72 41.23
N LEU A 57 -42.43 62.54 42.53
CA LEU A 57 -42.99 61.30 43.07
C LEU A 57 -44.42 61.04 42.55
N ALA A 58 -45.25 62.09 42.44
CA ALA A 58 -46.57 62.00 41.85
C ALA A 58 -46.52 61.64 40.35
N SER A 59 -45.56 62.20 39.60
CA SER A 59 -45.36 61.91 38.18
C SER A 59 -44.87 60.46 37.94
N ALA A 60 -43.99 59.96 38.80
CA ALA A 60 -43.54 58.56 38.75
C ALA A 60 -44.68 57.58 39.07
N ARG A 61 -45.48 57.88 40.11
CA ARG A 61 -46.70 57.10 40.44
C ARG A 61 -47.73 57.14 39.31
N TRP A 62 -47.87 58.28 38.64
CA TRP A 62 -48.77 58.41 37.49
C TRP A 62 -48.30 57.59 36.29
N LYS A 63 -46.99 57.58 35.96
CA LYS A 63 -46.42 56.73 34.91
C LYS A 63 -46.62 55.24 35.20
N ALA A 64 -46.25 54.78 36.40
CA ALA A 64 -46.42 53.38 36.78
C ALA A 64 -47.90 52.94 36.75
N ARG A 65 -48.82 53.81 37.20
CA ARG A 65 -50.26 53.55 37.13
C ARG A 65 -50.79 53.53 35.69
N ASN A 66 -50.23 54.32 34.79
CA ASN A 66 -50.60 54.30 33.37
C ASN A 66 -50.04 53.10 32.61
N GLU A 67 -48.83 52.64 32.92
CA GLU A 67 -48.29 51.39 32.37
C GLU A 67 -49.09 50.18 32.85
N ALA A 68 -49.40 50.11 34.15
CA ALA A 68 -50.28 49.06 34.69
C ALA A 68 -51.68 49.11 34.05
N ARG A 69 -52.23 50.31 33.82
CA ARG A 69 -53.51 50.48 33.11
C ARG A 69 -53.43 50.05 31.65
N LEU A 70 -52.34 50.33 30.94
CA LEU A 70 -52.15 49.91 29.55
C LEU A 70 -52.01 48.39 29.43
N GLU A 71 -51.37 47.72 30.40
CA GLU A 71 -51.27 46.26 30.41
C GLU A 71 -52.61 45.61 30.77
N GLN A 72 -53.34 46.16 31.75
CA GLN A 72 -54.72 45.76 32.05
C GLN A 72 -55.62 45.96 30.82
N GLU A 73 -55.53 47.10 30.12
CA GLU A 73 -56.27 47.36 28.88
C GLU A 73 -55.86 46.44 27.71
N LYS A 74 -54.68 45.80 27.75
CA LYS A 74 -54.28 44.76 26.78
C LYS A 74 -54.84 43.40 27.18
N GLU A 75 -54.78 43.04 28.46
CA GLU A 75 -55.39 41.81 28.99
C GLU A 75 -56.90 41.82 28.80
N ASP A 76 -57.57 42.93 29.13
CA ASP A 76 -59.01 43.12 28.92
C ASP A 76 -59.35 43.01 27.43
N ARG A 77 -58.55 43.62 26.54
CA ARG A 77 -58.72 43.47 25.09
C ARG A 77 -58.42 42.06 24.58
N ALA A 78 -57.53 41.31 25.21
CA ALA A 78 -57.24 39.92 24.88
C ALA A 78 -58.41 39.02 25.33
N GLN A 79 -58.94 39.23 26.54
CA GLN A 79 -60.12 38.54 27.05
C GLN A 79 -61.38 38.86 26.25
N GLU A 80 -61.58 40.13 25.86
CA GLU A 80 -62.68 40.51 24.97
C GLU A 80 -62.55 39.85 23.59
N ARG A 81 -61.33 39.73 23.06
CA ARG A 81 -61.08 39.00 21.81
C ARG A 81 -61.34 37.50 21.95
N GLU A 82 -60.85 36.87 23.02
CA GLU A 82 -61.09 35.46 23.32
C GLU A 82 -62.59 35.18 23.48
N LYS A 83 -63.30 36.02 24.24
CA LYS A 83 -64.75 35.92 24.40
C LYS A 83 -65.51 36.13 23.09
N ALA A 84 -65.07 37.08 22.25
CA ALA A 84 -65.64 37.27 20.92
C ALA A 84 -65.33 36.12 19.96
N GLU A 85 -64.19 35.44 20.11
CA GLU A 85 -63.85 34.23 19.36
C GLU A 85 -64.68 33.01 19.85
N ASP A 86 -64.89 32.87 21.15
CA ASP A 86 -65.76 31.85 21.74
C ASP A 86 -67.22 32.02 21.30
N GLU A 87 -67.73 33.25 21.27
CA GLU A 87 -69.07 33.56 20.75
C GLU A 87 -69.19 33.21 19.25
N LYS A 88 -68.16 33.50 18.45
CA LYS A 88 -68.11 33.09 17.03
C LYS A 88 -68.08 31.57 16.89
N LEU A 89 -67.27 30.88 17.68
CA LEU A 89 -67.16 29.42 17.66
C LEU A 89 -68.49 28.79 18.06
N GLY A 90 -69.13 29.31 19.11
CA GLY A 90 -70.48 28.89 19.54
C GLY A 90 -71.53 29.07 18.45
N THR A 91 -71.47 30.17 17.70
CA THR A 91 -72.36 30.42 16.55
C THR A 91 -72.14 29.40 15.44
N VAL A 92 -70.89 29.08 15.11
CA VAL A 92 -70.55 28.07 14.08
C VAL A 92 -70.99 26.67 14.51
N LEU A 93 -70.79 26.30 15.78
CA LEU A 93 -71.24 25.01 16.31
C LEU A 93 -72.77 24.88 16.27
N ALA A 94 -73.50 25.95 16.60
CA ALA A 94 -74.96 25.98 16.45
C ALA A 94 -75.40 25.82 14.98
N ALA A 95 -74.69 26.46 14.05
CA ALA A 95 -74.95 26.36 12.62
C ALA A 95 -74.70 24.95 12.07
N VAL A 96 -73.70 24.23 12.58
CA VAL A 96 -73.43 22.82 12.22
C VAL A 96 -74.63 21.93 12.56
N THR A 97 -75.17 22.08 13.77
CA THR A 97 -76.35 21.32 14.22
C THR A 97 -77.60 21.71 13.43
N GLN A 98 -77.77 23.01 13.14
CA GLN A 98 -78.89 23.50 12.33
C GLN A 98 -78.82 23.01 10.87
N ALA A 99 -77.62 22.76 10.34
CA ALA A 99 -77.39 22.18 9.02
C ALA A 99 -77.65 20.67 8.95
N GLY A 100 -78.09 20.04 10.05
CA GLY A 100 -78.52 18.64 10.09
C GLY A 100 -77.44 17.63 10.48
N PHE A 101 -76.25 18.08 10.92
CA PHE A 101 -75.24 17.20 11.48
C PHE A 101 -75.51 16.95 12.97
N THR A 102 -75.46 15.69 13.40
CA THR A 102 -75.75 15.29 14.78
C THR A 102 -74.65 15.65 15.78
N SER A 103 -73.43 15.87 15.29
CA SER A 103 -72.28 16.30 16.10
C SER A 103 -71.25 17.04 15.26
N LEU A 104 -70.32 17.74 15.92
CA LEU A 104 -69.14 18.32 15.27
C LEU A 104 -68.30 17.25 14.56
N TRP A 105 -68.24 16.04 15.11
CA TRP A 105 -67.54 14.91 14.50
C TRP A 105 -68.17 14.52 13.17
N ASP A 106 -69.50 14.41 13.10
CA ASP A 106 -70.21 14.01 11.86
C ASP A 106 -70.01 15.04 10.74
N PHE A 107 -70.00 16.32 11.10
CA PHE A 107 -69.65 17.40 10.18
C PHE A 107 -68.20 17.28 9.69
N GLN A 108 -67.24 17.09 10.61
CA GLN A 108 -65.83 16.92 10.27
C GLN A 108 -65.63 15.69 9.39
N ALA A 109 -66.20 14.54 9.75
CA ALA A 109 -66.13 13.31 8.96
C ALA A 109 -66.66 13.55 7.54
N ALA A 110 -67.85 14.13 7.39
CA ALA A 110 -68.43 14.45 6.08
C ALA A 110 -67.58 15.44 5.26
N LEU A 111 -66.99 16.44 5.91
CA LEU A 111 -66.08 17.41 5.29
C LEU A 111 -64.80 16.72 4.77
N HIS A 112 -64.22 15.84 5.58
CA HIS A 112 -62.97 15.14 5.27
C HIS A 112 -63.15 13.98 4.29
N THR A 113 -64.35 13.39 4.17
CA THR A 113 -64.63 12.28 3.25
C THR A 113 -65.49 12.69 2.04
N THR A 114 -65.65 13.99 1.80
CA THR A 114 -66.49 14.48 0.70
C THR A 114 -65.95 14.07 -0.68
N LYS A 115 -66.84 13.62 -1.56
CA LYS A 115 -66.52 13.35 -2.98
C LYS A 115 -66.64 14.58 -3.87
N ASN A 116 -67.07 15.72 -3.32
CA ASN A 116 -67.15 16.98 -4.06
C ASN A 116 -65.75 17.53 -4.31
N GLN A 117 -65.33 17.57 -5.58
CA GLN A 117 -63.99 17.99 -5.98
C GLN A 117 -63.63 19.43 -5.56
N GLN A 118 -64.59 20.37 -5.59
CA GLN A 118 -64.31 21.76 -5.23
C GLN A 118 -64.03 21.92 -3.73
N ILE A 119 -64.84 21.27 -2.90
CA ILE A 119 -64.70 21.29 -1.43
C ILE A 119 -63.42 20.55 -1.02
N SER A 120 -63.18 19.36 -1.57
CA SER A 120 -61.98 18.57 -1.33
C SER A 120 -60.69 19.32 -1.73
N ALA A 121 -60.69 19.99 -2.90
CA ALA A 121 -59.55 20.79 -3.34
C ALA A 121 -59.33 22.04 -2.48
N ALA A 122 -60.41 22.72 -2.05
CA ALA A 122 -60.30 23.86 -1.15
C ALA A 122 -59.72 23.45 0.22
N LEU A 123 -60.18 22.31 0.76
CA LEU A 123 -59.67 21.75 2.01
C LEU A 123 -58.20 21.34 1.89
N THR A 124 -57.82 20.68 0.80
CA THR A 124 -56.43 20.29 0.53
C THR A 124 -55.52 21.52 0.40
N ARG A 125 -55.97 22.57 -0.29
CA ARG A 125 -55.24 23.85 -0.38
C ARG A 125 -55.05 24.50 0.99
N SER A 126 -56.08 24.44 1.85
CA SER A 126 -56.03 24.96 3.21
C SER A 126 -54.93 24.28 4.04
N TYR A 127 -54.82 22.94 3.98
CA TYR A 127 -53.78 22.20 4.71
C TYR A 127 -52.37 22.43 4.18
N ARG A 128 -52.21 22.65 2.87
CA ARG A 128 -50.90 22.89 2.25
C ARG A 128 -50.38 24.31 2.45
N HIS A 129 -51.24 25.27 2.78
CA HIS A 129 -50.84 26.65 2.95
C HIS A 129 -50.18 26.87 4.32
N SER A 130 -48.93 27.37 4.33
CA SER A 130 -48.22 27.82 5.53
C SER A 130 -48.20 26.81 6.68
N ASN A 131 -47.97 25.52 6.40
CA ASN A 131 -47.90 24.42 7.39
C ASN A 131 -49.15 24.23 8.27
N ARG A 132 -50.31 24.78 7.89
CA ARG A 132 -51.54 24.65 8.69
C ARG A 132 -52.02 23.22 8.91
N GLY A 133 -51.65 22.29 8.02
CA GLY A 133 -51.90 20.86 8.23
C GLY A 133 -51.14 20.29 9.43
N THR A 134 -49.89 20.67 9.65
CA THR A 134 -49.12 20.24 10.83
C THR A 134 -49.62 20.92 12.10
N ASP A 135 -50.01 22.19 12.02
CA ASP A 135 -50.62 22.90 13.16
C ASP A 135 -51.91 22.22 13.59
N MET A 136 -52.77 21.83 12.64
CA MET A 136 -53.99 21.07 12.91
C MET A 136 -53.70 19.74 13.61
N LEU A 137 -52.69 18.99 13.15
CA LEU A 137 -52.27 17.76 13.82
C LEU A 137 -51.72 18.03 15.23
N GLY A 138 -51.01 19.14 15.42
CA GLY A 138 -50.55 19.61 16.74
C GLY A 138 -51.70 19.93 17.69
N PHE A 139 -52.70 20.69 17.24
CA PHE A 139 -53.89 21.01 18.03
C PHE A 139 -54.69 19.76 18.40
N LEU A 140 -54.79 18.79 17.48
CA LEU A 140 -55.40 17.50 17.78
C LEU A 140 -54.56 16.72 18.79
N ALA A 141 -53.24 16.73 18.65
CA ALA A 141 -52.33 16.04 19.56
C ALA A 141 -52.36 16.63 20.99
N ASP A 142 -52.56 17.94 21.13
CA ASP A 142 -52.67 18.60 22.44
C ASP A 142 -53.99 18.28 23.17
N ARG A 143 -55.03 17.88 22.42
CA ARG A 143 -56.38 17.62 22.97
C ARG A 143 -56.71 16.13 23.13
N ILE A 144 -56.04 15.25 22.39
CA ILE A 144 -56.25 13.81 22.44
C ILE A 144 -55.30 13.18 23.47
N GLU A 145 -55.71 12.10 24.13
CA GLU A 145 -54.84 11.36 25.05
C GLU A 145 -53.58 10.85 24.31
N ARG A 146 -52.41 11.12 24.89
CA ARG A 146 -51.10 10.74 24.32
C ARG A 146 -51.02 9.28 23.84
N PRO A 147 -51.50 8.27 24.60
CA PRO A 147 -51.44 6.87 24.15
C PRO A 147 -52.10 6.62 22.80
N LEU A 148 -53.22 7.29 22.50
CA LEU A 148 -53.97 7.10 21.25
C LEU A 148 -53.24 7.72 20.05
N ILE A 149 -52.60 8.88 20.26
CA ILE A 149 -51.79 9.55 19.23
C ILE A 149 -50.53 8.72 18.97
N ASP A 150 -49.85 8.28 20.03
CA ASP A 150 -48.64 7.49 19.93
C ASP A 150 -48.88 6.16 19.20
N GLU A 151 -50.01 5.49 19.46
CA GLU A 151 -50.42 4.29 18.73
C GLU A 151 -50.66 4.58 17.24
N TRP A 152 -51.39 5.66 16.93
CA TRP A 152 -51.69 6.05 15.55
C TRP A 152 -50.42 6.43 14.75
N VAL A 153 -49.54 7.25 15.34
CA VAL A 153 -48.26 7.65 14.75
C VAL A 153 -47.38 6.43 14.56
N SER A 154 -47.26 5.57 15.58
CA SER A 154 -46.45 4.36 15.51
C SER A 154 -46.89 3.46 14.37
N LYS A 155 -48.20 3.20 14.23
CA LYS A 155 -48.73 2.35 13.16
C LYS A 155 -48.38 2.90 11.77
N ARG A 156 -48.58 4.20 11.54
CA ARG A 156 -48.30 4.84 10.25
C ARG A 156 -46.81 4.93 9.95
N PHE A 157 -45.99 5.19 10.95
CA PHE A 157 -44.54 5.29 10.79
C PHE A 157 -43.90 3.92 10.55
N LEU A 158 -44.36 2.87 11.25
CA LEU A 158 -43.92 1.49 11.01
C LEU A 158 -44.17 1.05 9.56
N ASP A 159 -45.32 1.39 8.97
CA ASP A 159 -45.60 1.09 7.56
C ASP A 159 -44.64 1.79 6.58
N VAL A 160 -44.15 2.98 6.93
CA VAL A 160 -43.13 3.70 6.16
C VAL A 160 -41.79 2.99 6.30
N LEU A 161 -41.36 2.70 7.54
CA LEU A 161 -40.11 2.01 7.82
C LEU A 161 -40.05 0.61 7.19
N GLN A 162 -41.16 -0.12 7.12
CA GLN A 162 -41.22 -1.42 6.45
C GLN A 162 -40.98 -1.31 4.94
N ARG A 163 -41.56 -0.29 4.28
CA ARG A 163 -41.36 -0.04 2.84
C ARG A 163 -39.94 0.42 2.54
N GLU A 164 -39.44 1.37 3.33
CA GLU A 164 -38.07 1.85 3.21
C GLU A 164 -37.04 0.75 3.49
N GLY A 165 -37.28 -0.09 4.50
CA GLY A 165 -36.43 -1.25 4.76
C GLY A 165 -36.41 -2.26 3.60
N ALA A 166 -37.51 -2.43 2.87
CA ALA A 166 -37.55 -3.26 1.67
C ALA A 166 -36.79 -2.62 0.49
N ALA A 167 -36.91 -1.30 0.31
CA ALA A 167 -36.14 -0.56 -0.69
C ALA A 167 -34.63 -0.62 -0.42
N LEU A 168 -34.22 -0.43 0.84
CA LEU A 168 -32.84 -0.58 1.29
C LEU A 168 -32.30 -2.00 1.05
N ALA A 169 -33.11 -3.02 1.35
CA ALA A 169 -32.74 -4.40 1.08
C ALA A 169 -32.49 -4.63 -0.42
N ALA A 170 -33.41 -4.19 -1.30
CA ALA A 170 -33.27 -4.33 -2.74
C ALA A 170 -32.02 -3.63 -3.29
N MET A 171 -31.66 -2.46 -2.76
CA MET A 171 -30.46 -1.70 -3.13
C MET A 171 -29.16 -2.46 -2.80
N LEU A 172 -29.12 -3.17 -1.68
CA LEU A 172 -27.92 -3.87 -1.21
C LEU A 172 -27.78 -5.31 -1.73
N VAL A 173 -28.76 -5.79 -2.50
CA VAL A 173 -28.63 -7.05 -3.27
C VAL A 173 -27.62 -6.84 -4.40
N PRO A 174 -26.55 -7.62 -4.47
CA PRO A 174 -25.65 -7.60 -5.63
C PRO A 174 -26.44 -7.86 -6.91
N GLU A 175 -26.12 -7.16 -7.99
CA GLU A 175 -26.74 -7.38 -9.31
C GLU A 175 -26.66 -8.88 -9.67
N GLU A 176 -27.67 -9.41 -10.34
CA GLU A 176 -27.70 -10.83 -10.69
C GLU A 176 -26.53 -11.17 -11.63
N GLY A 177 -25.66 -12.10 -11.21
CA GLY A 177 -24.42 -12.41 -11.90
C GLY A 177 -23.25 -11.47 -11.60
N ALA A 178 -23.36 -10.56 -10.63
CA ALA A 178 -22.28 -9.67 -10.23
C ALA A 178 -21.08 -10.44 -9.67
N ASN A 179 -19.91 -10.11 -10.21
CA ASN A 179 -18.62 -10.63 -9.77
C ASN A 179 -18.27 -10.15 -8.34
N VAL A 180 -17.72 -11.03 -7.52
CA VAL A 180 -17.21 -10.71 -6.17
C VAL A 180 -16.17 -9.59 -6.25
N SER A 181 -15.27 -9.65 -7.23
CA SER A 181 -14.27 -8.60 -7.50
C SER A 181 -14.90 -7.22 -7.71
N SER A 182 -16.06 -7.14 -8.35
CA SER A 182 -16.79 -5.88 -8.58
C SER A 182 -17.42 -5.35 -7.30
N ALA A 183 -17.97 -6.23 -6.46
CA ALA A 183 -18.51 -5.84 -5.15
C ALA A 183 -17.42 -5.27 -4.23
N LEU A 184 -16.22 -5.86 -4.25
CA LEU A 184 -15.05 -5.33 -3.53
C LEU A 184 -14.63 -3.97 -4.09
N ALA A 185 -14.46 -3.84 -5.41
CA ALA A 185 -14.00 -2.60 -6.03
C ALA A 185 -14.95 -1.40 -5.82
N ARG A 186 -16.26 -1.65 -5.75
CA ARG A 186 -17.30 -0.61 -5.56
C ARG A 186 -17.55 -0.26 -4.09
N TYR A 187 -16.95 -0.98 -3.13
CA TYR A 187 -17.25 -0.79 -1.72
C TYR A 187 -16.83 0.60 -1.21
N SER A 188 -17.80 1.37 -0.75
CA SER A 188 -17.60 2.70 -0.18
C SER A 188 -18.69 2.97 0.86
N LEU A 189 -18.29 3.16 2.12
CA LEU A 189 -19.22 3.53 3.20
C LEU A 189 -19.88 4.90 2.94
N PRO A 190 -19.16 5.95 2.50
CA PRO A 190 -19.80 7.22 2.15
C PRO A 190 -20.88 7.06 1.06
N GLN A 191 -20.59 6.28 0.01
CA GLN A 191 -21.57 6.05 -1.07
C GLN A 191 -22.77 5.25 -0.56
N LEU A 192 -22.53 4.19 0.22
CA LEU A 192 -23.60 3.38 0.83
C LEU A 192 -24.56 4.24 1.67
N LEU A 193 -24.03 5.18 2.46
CA LEU A 193 -24.85 6.08 3.27
C LEU A 193 -25.67 7.06 2.42
N LEU A 194 -25.10 7.57 1.31
CA LEU A 194 -25.83 8.42 0.37
C LEU A 194 -26.98 7.67 -0.29
N ASP A 195 -26.70 6.48 -0.82
CA ASP A 195 -27.70 5.64 -1.49
C ASP A 195 -28.80 5.20 -0.51
N ALA A 196 -28.42 4.86 0.74
CA ALA A 196 -29.37 4.52 1.78
C ALA A 196 -30.27 5.70 2.18
N LYS A 197 -29.77 6.94 2.14
CA LYS A 197 -30.55 8.15 2.42
C LYS A 197 -31.58 8.42 1.32
N GLU A 198 -31.28 8.04 0.09
CA GLU A 198 -32.24 8.10 -1.04
C GLU A 198 -33.30 6.98 -0.94
N ALA A 199 -32.88 5.75 -0.67
CA ALA A 199 -33.77 4.59 -0.62
C ALA A 199 -34.65 4.53 0.65
N ALA A 200 -34.13 5.00 1.79
CA ALA A 200 -34.73 4.84 3.11
C ALA A 200 -34.56 6.10 4.01
N PRO A 201 -35.04 7.28 3.58
CA PRO A 201 -34.76 8.55 4.24
C PRO A 201 -35.25 8.62 5.69
N ASN A 202 -36.44 8.10 5.99
CA ASN A 202 -36.99 8.15 7.35
C ASN A 202 -36.28 7.17 8.29
N LEU A 203 -35.91 5.98 7.81
CA LEU A 203 -35.12 5.01 8.56
C LEU A 203 -33.73 5.55 8.88
N VAL A 204 -33.05 6.13 7.88
CA VAL A 204 -31.74 6.77 8.07
C VAL A 204 -31.87 7.92 9.06
N GLN A 205 -32.89 8.76 8.95
CA GLN A 205 -33.12 9.87 9.88
C GLN A 205 -33.40 9.38 11.30
N ALA A 206 -34.22 8.34 11.47
CA ALA A 206 -34.54 7.75 12.77
C ALA A 206 -33.28 7.20 13.44
N LEU A 207 -32.51 6.36 12.74
CA LEU A 207 -31.27 5.80 13.25
C LEU A 207 -30.21 6.87 13.51
N SER A 208 -30.08 7.86 12.63
CA SER A 208 -29.17 8.99 12.83
C SER A 208 -29.53 9.77 14.09
N THR A 209 -30.82 9.99 14.34
CA THR A 209 -31.31 10.66 15.55
C THR A 209 -30.99 9.86 16.80
N VAL A 210 -31.26 8.55 16.80
CA VAL A 210 -30.94 7.65 17.92
C VAL A 210 -29.45 7.58 18.20
N LEU A 211 -28.62 7.55 17.16
CA LEU A 211 -27.16 7.50 17.26
C LEU A 211 -26.53 8.87 17.59
N LEU A 212 -27.33 9.94 17.61
CA LEU A 212 -26.87 11.34 17.67
C LEU A 212 -25.86 11.67 16.57
N TYR A 213 -26.03 11.07 15.40
CA TYR A 213 -25.20 11.29 14.22
C TYR A 213 -25.54 12.64 13.56
N LYS A 214 -24.51 13.40 13.23
CA LYS A 214 -24.60 14.62 12.42
C LYS A 214 -23.59 14.53 11.28
N GLU A 215 -24.00 14.91 10.07
CA GLU A 215 -23.08 15.03 8.94
C GLU A 215 -21.96 16.02 9.28
N GLY A 216 -20.70 15.65 9.01
CA GLY A 216 -19.52 16.47 9.32
C GLY A 216 -18.95 16.30 10.73
N ASP A 217 -19.47 15.40 11.57
CA ASP A 217 -18.91 15.06 12.89
C ASP A 217 -17.64 14.19 12.76
N GLU A 218 -16.51 14.79 12.36
CA GLU A 218 -15.24 14.08 12.12
C GLU A 218 -14.51 13.66 13.41
N ASP A 219 -14.79 14.35 14.52
CA ASP A 219 -13.94 14.35 15.72
C ASP A 219 -14.44 13.44 16.87
N SER A 220 -15.36 12.52 16.57
CA SER A 220 -15.85 11.57 17.56
C SER A 220 -14.93 10.34 17.71
N ARG A 221 -14.63 9.96 18.96
CA ARG A 221 -13.93 8.70 19.33
C ARG A 221 -14.65 7.45 18.80
N ARG A 222 -15.96 7.54 18.55
CA ARG A 222 -16.79 6.48 17.94
C ARG A 222 -17.24 6.95 16.56
N LYS A 223 -16.82 6.27 15.50
CA LYS A 223 -17.19 6.59 14.11
C LYS A 223 -18.66 6.24 13.85
N ARG A 224 -19.56 7.18 14.18
CA ARG A 224 -21.02 7.00 14.16
C ARG A 224 -21.58 6.71 12.77
N ASP A 225 -20.95 7.25 11.74
CA ASP A 225 -21.22 6.95 10.33
C ASP A 225 -20.99 5.46 10.00
N VAL A 226 -19.89 4.89 10.48
CA VAL A 226 -19.57 3.47 10.32
C VAL A 226 -20.61 2.61 11.05
N VAL A 227 -21.00 3.00 12.26
CA VAL A 227 -22.04 2.31 13.05
C VAL A 227 -23.39 2.36 12.33
N LEU A 228 -23.77 3.53 11.82
CA LEU A 228 -25.01 3.72 11.07
C LEU A 228 -25.04 2.84 9.81
N ALA A 229 -23.96 2.85 9.02
CA ALA A 229 -23.85 2.03 7.82
C ALA A 229 -23.94 0.53 8.12
N ASN A 230 -23.30 0.07 9.20
CA ASN A 230 -23.39 -1.31 9.65
C ASN A 230 -24.83 -1.67 10.04
N MET A 231 -25.49 -0.85 10.87
CA MET A 231 -26.89 -1.08 11.27
C MET A 231 -27.83 -1.17 10.07
N LEU A 232 -27.70 -0.24 9.11
CA LEU A 232 -28.48 -0.25 7.88
C LEU A 232 -28.24 -1.53 7.07
N SER A 233 -26.98 -1.97 6.96
CA SER A 233 -26.60 -3.19 6.25
C SER A 233 -27.13 -4.47 6.93
N THR A 234 -27.13 -4.51 8.27
CA THR A 234 -27.72 -5.63 9.04
C THR A 234 -29.24 -5.66 8.89
N VAL A 235 -29.91 -4.50 8.95
CA VAL A 235 -31.37 -4.41 8.71
C VAL A 235 -31.72 -4.86 7.28
N ALA A 236 -30.93 -4.48 6.28
CA ALA A 236 -31.13 -4.93 4.91
C ALA A 236 -30.99 -6.46 4.77
N GLN A 237 -29.92 -7.03 5.32
CA GLN A 237 -29.64 -8.46 5.22
C GLN A 237 -30.69 -9.32 5.93
N THR A 238 -31.17 -8.89 7.10
CA THR A 238 -32.22 -9.61 7.85
C THR A 238 -33.56 -9.62 7.12
N ARG A 239 -33.80 -8.67 6.22
CA ARG A 239 -35.01 -8.64 5.37
C ARG A 239 -34.83 -9.44 4.09
N HIS A 240 -33.61 -9.53 3.57
CA HIS A 240 -33.32 -10.26 2.34
C HIS A 240 -31.90 -10.84 2.39
N GLU A 241 -31.77 -12.17 2.48
CA GLU A 241 -30.46 -12.83 2.69
C GLU A 241 -29.41 -12.49 1.61
N ARG A 242 -29.86 -12.19 0.38
CA ARG A 242 -28.94 -11.79 -0.70
C ARG A 242 -28.42 -10.36 -0.58
N ALA A 243 -29.03 -9.50 0.25
CA ALA A 243 -28.59 -8.12 0.49
C ALA A 243 -27.33 -8.10 1.36
N SER A 244 -26.22 -8.57 0.77
CA SER A 244 -25.05 -9.05 1.50
C SER A 244 -23.74 -8.38 1.06
N THR A 245 -23.80 -7.33 0.24
CA THR A 245 -22.60 -6.64 -0.28
C THR A 245 -21.65 -6.22 0.84
N TYR A 246 -22.17 -5.61 1.91
CA TYR A 246 -21.39 -5.26 3.10
C TYR A 246 -20.79 -6.51 3.77
N GLN A 247 -21.60 -7.54 3.99
CA GLN A 247 -21.18 -8.76 4.65
C GLN A 247 -20.16 -9.56 3.83
N ILE A 248 -20.20 -9.52 2.50
CA ILE A 248 -19.18 -10.10 1.62
C ILE A 248 -17.83 -9.42 1.88
N VAL A 249 -17.80 -8.08 1.86
CA VAL A 249 -16.56 -7.31 2.09
C VAL A 249 -16.03 -7.54 3.50
N ALA A 250 -16.90 -7.46 4.51
CA ALA A 250 -16.52 -7.73 5.90
C ALA A 250 -16.01 -9.16 6.08
N SER A 251 -16.62 -10.14 5.41
CA SER A 251 -16.18 -11.54 5.47
C SER A 251 -14.82 -11.76 4.82
N LEU A 252 -14.55 -11.14 3.66
CA LEU A 252 -13.25 -11.26 3.01
C LEU A 252 -12.17 -10.49 3.76
N TYR A 253 -12.52 -9.39 4.43
CA TYR A 253 -11.64 -8.69 5.36
C TYR A 253 -11.26 -9.57 6.56
N LEU A 254 -12.24 -10.16 7.23
CA LEU A 254 -11.99 -11.10 8.34
C LEU A 254 -11.11 -12.27 7.90
N TYR A 255 -11.33 -12.76 6.67
CA TYR A 255 -10.52 -13.84 6.11
C TYR A 255 -9.08 -13.37 5.94
N ALA A 256 -8.92 -12.19 5.34
CA ALA A 256 -7.63 -11.59 5.06
C ALA A 256 -6.85 -11.27 6.35
N CYS A 257 -7.54 -11.01 7.47
CA CYS A 257 -6.96 -10.82 8.79
C CYS A 257 -6.76 -12.11 9.59
N GLY A 258 -7.00 -13.29 9.00
CA GLY A 258 -6.75 -14.58 9.66
C GLY A 258 -7.77 -14.95 10.75
N ALA A 259 -8.99 -14.39 10.71
CA ALA A 259 -10.06 -14.66 11.68
C ALA A 259 -10.41 -16.15 11.80
N THR A 260 -10.69 -16.60 13.02
CA THR A 260 -11.06 -18.00 13.31
C THR A 260 -12.50 -18.31 12.90
N LYS A 261 -12.82 -19.60 12.65
CA LYS A 261 -14.19 -20.03 12.34
C LYS A 261 -15.20 -19.63 13.43
N SER A 262 -14.81 -19.72 14.70
CA SER A 262 -15.66 -19.29 15.82
C SER A 262 -15.96 -17.79 15.78
N LEU A 263 -14.96 -16.95 15.45
CA LEU A 263 -15.19 -15.52 15.27
C LEU A 263 -16.16 -15.22 14.12
N TYR A 264 -16.07 -15.97 13.02
CA TYR A 264 -17.04 -15.88 11.92
C TYR A 264 -18.46 -16.23 12.37
N GLU A 265 -18.63 -17.28 13.16
CA GLU A 265 -19.96 -17.69 13.65
C GLU A 265 -20.59 -16.57 14.49
N VAL A 266 -19.85 -16.03 15.47
CA VAL A 266 -20.32 -14.91 16.30
C VAL A 266 -20.73 -13.71 15.45
N LEU A 267 -19.87 -13.29 14.51
CA LEU A 267 -20.13 -12.13 13.66
C LEU A 267 -21.23 -12.38 12.61
N ASN A 268 -21.41 -13.63 12.18
CA ASN A 268 -22.52 -14.01 11.32
C ASN A 268 -23.86 -13.96 12.04
N HIS A 269 -23.92 -14.50 13.26
CA HIS A 269 -25.12 -14.40 14.11
C HIS A 269 -25.47 -12.95 14.46
N ALA A 270 -24.47 -12.06 14.52
CA ALA A 270 -24.68 -10.61 14.68
C ALA A 270 -25.08 -9.88 13.39
N GLY A 271 -25.13 -10.55 12.23
CA GLY A 271 -25.46 -9.94 10.93
C GLY A 271 -24.36 -9.02 10.35
N PHE A 272 -23.14 -9.12 10.88
CA PHE A 272 -21.97 -8.34 10.44
C PHE A 272 -21.21 -9.01 9.29
N ALA A 273 -21.19 -10.35 9.27
CA ALA A 273 -20.48 -11.15 8.29
C ALA A 273 -21.34 -12.29 7.75
N LEU A 274 -20.87 -12.92 6.68
CA LEU A 274 -21.38 -14.20 6.19
C LEU A 274 -20.85 -15.33 7.10
N SER A 275 -21.47 -16.51 7.02
CA SER A 275 -20.89 -17.71 7.61
C SER A 275 -19.52 -18.02 6.99
N TYR A 276 -18.64 -18.72 7.72
CA TYR A 276 -17.33 -19.11 7.21
C TYR A 276 -17.42 -19.90 5.88
N THR A 277 -18.43 -20.77 5.77
CA THR A 277 -18.70 -21.55 4.56
C THR A 277 -19.06 -20.64 3.38
N SER A 278 -19.94 -19.68 3.58
CA SER A 278 -20.32 -18.71 2.53
C SER A 278 -19.16 -17.80 2.15
N ALA A 279 -18.35 -17.34 3.11
CA ALA A 279 -17.13 -16.58 2.86
C ALA A 279 -16.12 -17.38 2.01
N THR A 280 -15.95 -18.67 2.32
CA THR A 280 -15.12 -19.59 1.55
C THR A 280 -15.63 -19.78 0.11
N ILE A 281 -16.95 -19.86 -0.09
CA ILE A 281 -17.55 -19.93 -1.43
C ILE A 281 -17.23 -18.64 -2.21
N LYS A 282 -17.40 -17.46 -1.59
CA LYS A 282 -17.09 -16.17 -2.21
C LYS A 282 -15.60 -16.04 -2.58
N LEU A 283 -14.70 -16.56 -1.74
CA LEU A 283 -13.27 -16.61 -2.05
C LEU A 283 -12.97 -17.51 -3.26
N LYS A 284 -13.63 -18.67 -3.37
CA LYS A 284 -13.51 -19.57 -4.53
C LYS A 284 -14.06 -18.93 -5.81
N GLU A 285 -15.17 -18.21 -5.71
CA GLU A 285 -15.74 -17.42 -6.82
C GLU A 285 -14.77 -16.35 -7.29
N LEU A 286 -14.23 -15.55 -6.34
CA LEU A 286 -13.21 -14.55 -6.62
C LEU A 286 -11.98 -15.15 -7.32
N SER A 287 -11.50 -16.30 -6.86
CA SER A 287 -10.37 -17.00 -7.49
C SER A 287 -10.67 -17.38 -8.95
N ARG A 288 -11.86 -17.90 -9.24
CA ARG A 288 -12.28 -18.24 -10.63
C ARG A 288 -12.41 -17.00 -11.51
N GLU A 289 -12.96 -15.91 -10.99
CA GLU A 289 -13.05 -14.62 -11.70
C GLU A 289 -11.66 -14.13 -12.10
N ARG A 290 -10.70 -14.20 -11.16
CA ARG A 290 -9.32 -13.78 -11.39
C ARG A 290 -8.56 -14.67 -12.38
N VAL A 291 -8.77 -15.98 -12.33
CA VAL A 291 -8.25 -16.90 -13.37
C VAL A 291 -8.84 -16.59 -14.75
N THR A 292 -10.14 -16.26 -14.82
CA THR A 292 -10.78 -15.86 -16.08
C THR A 292 -10.18 -14.56 -16.62
N GLU A 293 -9.92 -13.59 -15.75
CA GLU A 293 -9.25 -12.34 -16.11
C GLU A 293 -7.80 -12.58 -16.59
N LEU A 294 -7.02 -13.42 -15.91
CA LEU A 294 -5.68 -13.85 -16.32
C LEU A 294 -5.70 -14.40 -17.76
N LYS A 295 -6.61 -15.34 -18.05
CA LYS A 295 -6.78 -15.95 -19.38
C LYS A 295 -7.14 -14.93 -20.46
N ARG A 296 -7.97 -13.94 -20.12
CA ARG A 296 -8.32 -12.84 -21.03
C ARG A 296 -7.13 -11.91 -21.27
N LEU A 297 -6.37 -11.59 -20.22
CA LEU A 297 -5.23 -10.68 -20.29
C LEU A 297 -4.13 -11.22 -21.20
N VAL A 298 -3.70 -12.46 -20.99
CA VAL A 298 -2.65 -13.08 -21.81
C VAL A 298 -3.02 -13.20 -23.29
N ARG A 299 -4.32 -13.21 -23.63
CA ARG A 299 -4.79 -13.21 -25.03
C ARG A 299 -4.90 -11.82 -25.65
N THR A 300 -4.89 -10.76 -24.84
CA THR A 300 -5.15 -9.39 -25.29
C THR A 300 -3.95 -8.47 -25.17
N GLN A 301 -2.94 -8.83 -24.36
CA GLN A 301 -1.77 -8.03 -24.08
C GLN A 301 -0.52 -8.90 -23.94
N PRO A 302 0.65 -8.43 -24.40
CA PRO A 302 1.93 -9.06 -24.10
C PRO A 302 2.15 -9.12 -22.58
N CYS A 303 2.56 -10.27 -22.08
CA CYS A 303 2.79 -10.53 -20.66
C CYS A 303 4.15 -11.23 -20.44
N MET A 304 4.68 -11.07 -19.22
CA MET A 304 5.77 -11.88 -18.68
C MET A 304 5.27 -12.75 -17.54
N ILE A 305 6.08 -13.74 -17.18
CA ILE A 305 5.88 -14.56 -15.99
C ILE A 305 7.09 -14.39 -15.06
N ALA A 306 6.85 -14.28 -13.76
CA ALA A 306 7.87 -14.51 -12.74
C ALA A 306 7.45 -15.72 -11.92
N TRP A 307 8.37 -16.62 -11.57
CA TRP A 307 8.08 -17.71 -10.65
C TRP A 307 9.27 -17.99 -9.74
N ASP A 308 8.98 -18.62 -8.61
CA ASP A 308 9.97 -19.00 -7.61
C ASP A 308 9.42 -20.14 -6.73
N ASN A 309 10.35 -20.81 -6.05
CA ASN A 309 10.05 -21.89 -5.11
C ASN A 309 9.33 -21.38 -3.86
N VAL A 310 8.35 -22.16 -3.41
CA VAL A 310 7.62 -21.97 -2.16
C VAL A 310 7.69 -23.24 -1.33
N ASN A 311 8.53 -23.21 -0.30
CA ASN A 311 8.68 -24.32 0.62
C ASN A 311 7.78 -24.13 1.84
N ILE A 312 6.91 -25.11 2.11
CA ILE A 312 5.90 -25.03 3.17
C ILE A 312 6.04 -26.24 4.10
N PRO A 313 6.38 -26.03 5.39
CA PRO A 313 6.30 -27.11 6.37
C PRO A 313 4.83 -27.38 6.67
N PHE A 314 4.34 -28.59 6.46
CA PHE A 314 3.03 -29.06 6.89
C PHE A 314 3.17 -29.79 8.21
N ARG A 315 2.85 -29.07 9.30
CA ARG A 315 2.82 -29.62 10.67
C ARG A 315 1.45 -30.19 11.00
N VAL A 316 1.41 -31.38 11.59
CA VAL A 316 0.20 -32.00 12.13
C VAL A 316 0.27 -32.02 13.65
N ASN A 317 -0.80 -31.59 14.31
CA ASN A 317 -0.83 -31.51 15.78
C ASN A 317 -0.71 -32.89 16.44
N GLU A 318 -1.28 -33.92 15.81
CA GLU A 318 -1.17 -35.30 16.27
C GLU A 318 -0.52 -36.15 15.19
N GLN A 319 0.70 -36.62 15.46
CA GLN A 319 1.37 -37.56 14.58
C GLN A 319 0.79 -38.98 14.77
N ARG A 320 0.49 -39.64 13.65
CA ARG A 320 0.01 -41.02 13.53
C ARG A 320 0.71 -41.67 12.33
N VAL A 321 0.58 -42.98 12.16
CA VAL A 321 1.22 -43.70 11.03
C VAL A 321 0.88 -43.09 9.66
N ALA A 322 -0.36 -42.66 9.47
CA ALA A 322 -0.86 -42.03 8.24
C ALA A 322 -0.84 -40.49 8.24
N SER A 323 -0.37 -39.86 9.32
CA SER A 323 -0.42 -38.40 9.50
C SER A 323 0.87 -37.96 10.18
N LYS A 324 1.86 -37.52 9.40
CA LYS A 324 3.16 -37.05 9.90
C LYS A 324 3.42 -35.65 9.40
N ASP A 325 4.33 -34.95 10.08
CA ASP A 325 4.88 -33.71 9.54
C ASP A 325 5.57 -34.02 8.22
N HIS A 326 5.33 -33.20 7.22
CA HIS A 326 6.03 -33.25 5.95
C HIS A 326 6.41 -31.85 5.50
N PHE A 327 7.40 -31.77 4.62
CA PHE A 327 7.89 -30.53 4.06
C PHE A 327 7.67 -30.60 2.55
N ASP A 328 6.83 -29.72 2.03
CA ASP A 328 6.52 -29.71 0.61
C ASP A 328 7.27 -28.58 -0.07
N ASN A 329 7.95 -28.92 -1.16
CA ASN A 329 8.50 -27.98 -2.12
C ASN A 329 7.48 -27.80 -3.24
N GLY A 330 7.01 -26.57 -3.45
CA GLY A 330 6.21 -26.23 -4.62
C GLY A 330 6.65 -24.94 -5.27
N THR A 331 5.83 -24.41 -6.18
CA THR A 331 6.13 -23.20 -6.94
C THR A 331 4.95 -22.23 -6.88
N THR A 332 5.25 -20.93 -6.85
CA THR A 332 4.28 -19.86 -7.14
C THR A 332 4.72 -19.06 -8.36
N ALA A 333 3.77 -18.44 -9.04
CA ALA A 333 4.06 -17.62 -10.21
C ALA A 333 3.18 -16.37 -10.29
N THR A 334 3.60 -15.38 -11.07
CA THR A 334 2.89 -14.12 -11.34
C THR A 334 2.90 -13.79 -12.82
N LEU A 335 1.75 -13.46 -13.38
CA LEU A 335 1.61 -12.83 -14.68
C LEU A 335 1.68 -11.30 -14.53
N ILE A 336 2.53 -10.66 -15.32
CA ILE A 336 2.71 -9.21 -15.33
C ILE A 336 2.55 -8.73 -16.78
N PRO A 337 1.55 -7.88 -17.09
CA PRO A 337 1.45 -7.26 -18.42
C PRO A 337 2.67 -6.38 -18.72
N LEU A 338 3.18 -6.44 -19.94
CA LEU A 338 4.34 -5.64 -20.35
C LEU A 338 3.96 -4.17 -20.52
N PHE A 339 4.81 -3.29 -20.01
CA PHE A 339 4.74 -1.86 -20.24
C PHE A 339 5.27 -1.49 -21.63
N ALA A 340 4.52 -0.66 -22.33
CA ALA A 340 4.88 -0.08 -23.63
C ALA A 340 5.25 -1.09 -24.72
N VAL A 341 4.65 -2.29 -24.68
CA VAL A 341 4.78 -3.33 -25.72
C VAL A 341 3.41 -3.59 -26.35
N ALA A 342 3.28 -3.36 -27.65
CA ALA A 342 2.02 -3.60 -28.36
C ALA A 342 1.85 -5.10 -28.68
N PRO A 343 0.61 -5.64 -28.71
CA PRO A 343 0.36 -7.00 -29.19
C PRO A 343 1.01 -7.25 -30.56
N GLY A 344 1.70 -8.38 -30.72
CA GLY A 344 2.40 -8.75 -31.95
C GLY A 344 3.74 -8.06 -32.21
N SER A 345 4.18 -7.11 -31.36
CA SER A 345 5.47 -6.40 -31.55
C SER A 345 6.70 -7.22 -31.15
N LEU A 346 6.53 -8.31 -30.40
CA LEU A 346 7.59 -9.25 -30.03
C LEU A 346 7.31 -10.65 -30.62
N PRO A 347 7.34 -10.81 -31.96
CA PRO A 347 7.10 -12.11 -32.58
C PRO A 347 8.20 -13.11 -32.24
N LEU A 348 7.87 -14.39 -32.26
CA LEU A 348 8.79 -15.49 -31.93
C LEU A 348 10.03 -15.54 -32.83
N SER A 349 9.95 -14.98 -34.04
CA SER A 349 11.08 -14.88 -34.98
C SER A 349 12.24 -14.01 -34.48
N LEU A 350 12.05 -13.23 -33.40
CA LEU A 350 13.14 -12.49 -32.75
C LEU A 350 14.01 -13.39 -31.85
N LEU A 351 13.57 -14.62 -31.53
CA LEU A 351 14.37 -15.58 -30.79
C LEU A 351 15.30 -16.33 -31.74
N PRO A 352 16.63 -16.37 -31.47
CA PRO A 352 17.53 -17.18 -32.27
C PRO A 352 17.23 -18.67 -32.07
N PRO A 353 17.35 -19.50 -33.12
CA PRO A 353 17.14 -20.93 -32.98
C PRO A 353 18.18 -21.56 -32.04
N ARG A 354 17.74 -22.46 -31.18
CA ARG A 354 18.64 -23.24 -30.31
C ARG A 354 19.29 -24.37 -31.10
N LEU A 355 20.50 -24.16 -31.61
CA LEU A 355 21.21 -25.14 -32.45
C LEU A 355 22.07 -26.14 -31.65
N THR A 356 22.48 -25.76 -30.44
CA THR A 356 23.45 -26.49 -29.62
C THR A 356 22.90 -26.81 -28.24
N ARG A 357 23.45 -27.82 -27.56
CA ARG A 357 23.05 -28.19 -26.19
C ARG A 357 23.32 -27.05 -25.20
N ARG A 358 24.48 -26.41 -25.30
CA ARG A 358 24.91 -25.24 -24.51
C ARG A 358 24.84 -24.00 -25.37
N ILE A 359 24.45 -22.87 -24.79
CA ILE A 359 24.54 -21.58 -25.48
C ILE A 359 26.01 -21.25 -25.70
N THR A 360 26.34 -20.93 -26.94
CA THR A 360 27.66 -20.43 -27.32
C THR A 360 27.55 -19.00 -27.80
N PHE A 361 28.57 -18.20 -27.52
CA PHE A 361 28.69 -16.84 -28.02
C PHE A 361 29.97 -16.72 -28.84
N ASP A 362 29.92 -15.98 -29.94
CA ASP A 362 31.12 -15.43 -30.54
C ASP A 362 31.52 -14.16 -29.75
N PHE A 363 32.57 -14.27 -28.94
CA PHE A 363 33.07 -13.18 -28.11
C PHE A 363 34.59 -13.22 -27.98
N LYS A 364 35.17 -12.03 -27.85
CA LYS A 364 36.59 -11.78 -27.62
C LYS A 364 36.78 -11.35 -26.17
N PRO A 365 37.38 -12.19 -25.31
CA PRO A 365 37.49 -11.91 -23.88
C PRO A 365 38.08 -10.54 -23.54
N GLU A 366 39.07 -10.09 -24.30
CA GLU A 366 39.78 -8.82 -24.13
C GLU A 366 38.93 -7.57 -24.43
N THR A 367 37.85 -7.68 -25.21
CA THR A 367 36.99 -6.55 -25.58
C THR A 367 35.56 -6.68 -25.08
N ASP A 368 35.05 -7.91 -24.93
CA ASP A 368 33.64 -8.18 -24.67
C ASP A 368 33.30 -8.40 -23.19
N LEU A 369 34.30 -8.71 -22.35
CA LEU A 369 34.11 -8.95 -20.91
C LEU A 369 34.36 -7.72 -20.05
N LEU A 370 35.03 -6.70 -20.60
CA LEU A 370 35.41 -5.50 -19.87
C LEU A 370 34.37 -4.40 -20.08
N PRO A 371 34.07 -3.58 -19.06
CA PRO A 371 33.26 -2.39 -19.24
C PRO A 371 33.84 -1.50 -20.33
N THR A 372 32.97 -1.02 -21.23
CA THR A 372 33.40 -0.07 -22.26
C THR A 372 33.79 1.28 -21.63
N ARG A 373 34.56 2.09 -22.36
CA ARG A 373 34.93 3.44 -21.89
C ARG A 373 33.72 4.29 -21.49
N GLN A 374 32.62 4.17 -22.24
CA GLN A 374 31.38 4.87 -21.95
C GLN A 374 30.79 4.38 -20.62
N GLN A 375 30.65 3.06 -20.43
CA GLN A 375 30.11 2.50 -19.18
C GLN A 375 30.94 2.88 -17.95
N ILE A 376 32.27 2.94 -18.10
CA ILE A 376 33.16 3.41 -17.03
C ILE A 376 32.86 4.87 -16.65
N GLN A 377 32.73 5.75 -17.65
CA GLN A 377 32.45 7.18 -17.43
C GLN A 377 31.07 7.41 -16.82
N GLU A 378 30.07 6.67 -17.31
CA GLU A 378 28.70 6.72 -16.81
C GLU A 378 28.62 6.24 -15.35
N LEU A 379 29.24 5.09 -15.04
CA LEU A 379 29.25 4.59 -13.67
C LEU A 379 30.04 5.53 -12.74
N GLU A 380 31.21 6.03 -13.16
CA GLU A 380 31.97 7.02 -12.36
C GLU A 380 31.14 8.27 -12.04
N THR A 381 30.39 8.78 -13.02
CA THR A 381 29.48 9.92 -12.83
C THR A 381 28.40 9.61 -11.79
N CYS A 382 27.84 8.40 -11.84
CA CYS A 382 26.85 7.91 -10.87
C CYS A 382 27.46 7.75 -9.46
N LEU A 383 28.65 7.18 -9.34
CA LEU A 383 29.36 7.02 -8.06
C LEU A 383 29.69 8.37 -7.42
N LEU A 384 30.16 9.35 -8.21
CA LEU A 384 30.41 10.72 -7.73
C LEU A 384 29.13 11.40 -7.23
N TRP A 385 28.01 11.22 -7.93
CA TRP A 385 26.72 11.71 -7.46
C TRP A 385 26.33 11.06 -6.13
N HIS A 386 26.51 9.74 -5.97
CA HIS A 386 26.20 9.04 -4.73
C HIS A 386 27.07 9.47 -3.54
N LEU A 387 28.34 9.85 -3.75
CA LEU A 387 29.18 10.45 -2.70
C LEU A 387 28.60 11.78 -2.21
N GLU A 388 28.17 12.64 -3.13
CA GLU A 388 27.55 13.92 -2.79
C GLU A 388 26.19 13.71 -2.12
N ASP A 389 25.41 12.75 -2.60
CA ASP A 389 24.12 12.40 -2.04
C ASP A 389 24.25 11.91 -0.60
N LEU A 390 25.22 11.05 -0.29
CA LEU A 390 25.53 10.60 1.08
C LEU A 390 25.88 11.78 2.00
N LEU A 391 26.73 12.71 1.54
CA LEU A 391 27.04 13.92 2.31
C LEU A 391 25.78 14.77 2.55
N MET A 392 24.97 14.97 1.51
CA MET A 392 23.76 15.78 1.57
C MET A 392 22.63 15.14 2.40
N GLN A 393 22.63 13.81 2.55
CA GLN A 393 21.72 13.11 3.47
C GLN A 393 22.09 13.42 4.93
N SER A 394 23.37 13.45 5.28
CA SER A 394 23.84 13.85 6.62
C SER A 394 23.73 15.36 6.88
N PHE A 395 23.77 16.18 5.82
CA PHE A 395 23.63 17.63 5.92
C PHE A 395 22.49 18.17 5.02
N PRO A 396 21.21 17.97 5.38
CA PRO A 396 20.08 18.39 4.53
C PRO A 396 20.04 19.90 4.20
N ALA A 397 20.61 20.73 5.07
CA ALA A 397 20.74 22.17 4.83
C ALA A 397 21.68 22.49 3.64
N LEU A 398 22.71 21.68 3.40
CA LEU A 398 23.59 21.81 2.24
C LEU A 398 22.81 21.59 0.95
N ARG A 399 21.99 20.54 0.88
CA ARG A 399 21.14 20.24 -0.27
C ARG A 399 20.24 21.42 -0.62
N LYS A 400 19.46 21.91 0.35
CA LYS A 400 18.54 23.05 0.16
C LYS A 400 19.28 24.29 -0.33
N ARG A 401 20.46 24.56 0.22
CA ARG A 401 21.27 25.72 -0.19
C ARG A 401 21.74 25.58 -1.64
N LEU A 402 22.18 24.40 -2.07
CA LEU A 402 22.59 24.16 -3.45
C LEU A 402 21.40 24.19 -4.42
N GLU A 403 20.24 23.65 -4.04
CA GLU A 403 19.00 23.76 -4.83
C GLU A 403 18.59 25.22 -5.05
N ASN A 404 18.74 26.07 -4.03
CA ASN A 404 18.45 27.51 -4.11
C ASN A 404 19.39 28.27 -5.07
N THR A 405 20.54 27.70 -5.44
CA THR A 405 21.42 28.29 -6.47
C THR A 405 20.96 27.99 -7.91
N GLY A 406 19.90 27.18 -8.07
CA GLY A 406 19.44 26.70 -9.38
C GLY A 406 20.23 25.50 -9.90
N THR A 407 21.12 24.90 -9.10
CA THR A 407 21.87 23.70 -9.50
C THR A 407 20.92 22.51 -9.61
N ASN A 408 20.96 21.80 -10.74
CA ASN A 408 20.28 20.51 -10.88
C ASN A 408 21.04 19.42 -10.12
N LEU A 409 20.49 18.97 -8.99
CA LEU A 409 21.04 17.89 -8.16
C LEU A 409 20.42 16.52 -8.48
N ALA A 410 19.63 16.42 -9.56
CA ALA A 410 19.05 15.15 -9.97
C ALA A 410 20.16 14.11 -10.27
N PRO A 411 19.90 12.83 -9.94
CA PRO A 411 20.84 11.76 -10.25
C PRO A 411 21.03 11.64 -11.77
N PRO A 412 22.25 11.32 -12.23
CA PRO A 412 22.45 10.92 -13.62
C PRO A 412 21.63 9.66 -13.90
N MET A 413 20.95 9.64 -15.05
CA MET A 413 20.21 8.47 -15.55
C MET A 413 20.72 8.14 -16.95
N ILE A 414 20.93 6.86 -17.22
CA ILE A 414 21.47 6.37 -18.50
C ILE A 414 20.34 5.90 -19.39
N ASN A 415 19.49 5.02 -18.87
CA ASN A 415 18.31 4.53 -19.55
C ASN A 415 17.21 4.28 -18.51
N ALA A 416 16.29 5.23 -18.39
CA ALA A 416 15.23 5.20 -17.40
C ALA A 416 13.95 4.60 -17.98
N ILE A 417 13.38 3.62 -17.26
CA ILE A 417 12.01 3.15 -17.51
C ILE A 417 11.06 4.32 -17.25
N PRO A 418 10.20 4.69 -18.20
CA PRO A 418 9.20 5.73 -17.99
C PRO A 418 8.32 5.43 -16.78
N LEU A 419 8.01 6.46 -15.99
CA LEU A 419 7.20 6.30 -14.79
C LEU A 419 5.78 5.82 -15.17
N HIS A 420 5.40 4.65 -14.67
CA HIS A 420 4.09 4.05 -14.88
C HIS A 420 3.73 3.16 -13.68
N LYS A 421 2.45 2.81 -13.58
CA LYS A 421 1.98 1.83 -12.59
C LYS A 421 1.88 0.46 -13.25
N SER A 422 2.64 -0.51 -12.76
CA SER A 422 2.59 -1.90 -13.21
C SER A 422 1.42 -2.63 -12.55
N ALA A 423 0.78 -3.53 -13.31
CA ALA A 423 -0.24 -4.44 -12.79
C ALA A 423 0.37 -5.83 -12.55
N GLN A 424 -0.22 -6.60 -11.64
CA GLN A 424 0.27 -7.92 -11.27
C GLN A 424 -0.88 -8.88 -10.97
N TYR A 425 -0.68 -10.13 -11.37
CA TYR A 425 -1.71 -11.16 -11.27
C TYR A 425 -1.07 -12.49 -10.85
N PRO A 426 -1.11 -12.85 -9.55
CA PRO A 426 -0.64 -14.14 -9.07
C PRO A 426 -1.38 -15.29 -9.74
N LEU A 427 -0.65 -16.35 -10.07
CA LEU A 427 -1.18 -17.62 -10.54
C LEU A 427 -1.43 -18.57 -9.36
N PRO A 428 -2.22 -19.64 -9.56
CA PRO A 428 -2.36 -20.70 -8.57
C PRO A 428 -1.00 -21.29 -8.18
N ALA A 429 -0.74 -21.38 -6.88
CA ALA A 429 0.37 -22.16 -6.33
C ALA A 429 0.22 -23.65 -6.68
N ALA A 430 1.34 -24.32 -6.96
CA ALA A 430 1.37 -25.72 -7.38
C ALA A 430 2.38 -26.53 -6.56
N LEU A 431 2.02 -27.78 -6.25
CA LEU A 431 2.95 -28.76 -5.66
C LEU A 431 3.81 -29.34 -6.78
N ILE A 432 4.80 -28.56 -7.23
CA ILE A 432 5.77 -28.94 -8.25
C ILE A 432 7.13 -28.49 -7.74
N ASP A 433 8.06 -29.42 -7.59
CA ASP A 433 9.43 -29.11 -7.17
C ASP A 433 10.24 -28.69 -8.40
N GLU A 434 10.51 -27.39 -8.54
CA GLU A 434 11.18 -26.87 -9.74
C GLU A 434 12.70 -27.08 -9.73
N SER A 435 13.28 -27.68 -8.69
CA SER A 435 14.73 -27.86 -8.53
C SER A 435 15.38 -28.80 -9.56
N THR A 436 14.58 -29.43 -10.42
CA THR A 436 15.02 -30.34 -11.48
C THR A 436 14.57 -29.86 -12.86
N ILE A 437 15.18 -30.40 -13.93
CA ILE A 437 14.78 -30.09 -15.31
C ILE A 437 13.33 -30.53 -15.57
N ASP A 438 12.96 -31.73 -15.11
CA ASP A 438 11.60 -32.25 -15.28
C ASP A 438 10.58 -31.43 -14.48
N GLY A 439 10.93 -31.04 -13.26
CA GLY A 439 10.12 -30.14 -12.44
C GLY A 439 9.93 -28.76 -13.09
N THR A 440 10.99 -28.18 -13.63
CA THR A 440 10.91 -26.91 -14.40
C THR A 440 10.00 -27.06 -15.63
N LEU A 441 10.07 -28.17 -16.36
CA LEU A 441 9.18 -28.44 -17.49
C LEU A 441 7.71 -28.59 -17.02
N GLU A 442 7.48 -29.23 -15.87
CA GLU A 442 6.16 -29.34 -15.27
C GLU A 442 5.61 -27.98 -14.81
N VAL A 443 6.46 -27.09 -14.28
CA VAL A 443 6.09 -25.69 -13.98
C VAL A 443 5.65 -24.96 -15.24
N ILE A 444 6.40 -25.08 -16.34
CA ILE A 444 6.05 -24.48 -17.64
C ILE A 444 4.70 -25.03 -18.12
N ASP A 445 4.50 -26.35 -18.07
CA ASP A 445 3.23 -26.97 -18.45
C ASP A 445 2.06 -26.51 -17.56
N HIS A 446 2.29 -26.40 -16.26
CA HIS A 446 1.32 -25.91 -15.30
C HIS A 446 0.89 -24.47 -15.59
N ILE A 447 1.86 -23.58 -15.86
CA ILE A 447 1.60 -22.16 -16.10
C ILE A 447 0.91 -21.96 -17.44
N PHE A 448 1.55 -22.38 -18.54
CA PHE A 448 1.10 -22.03 -19.89
C PHE A 448 -0.11 -22.85 -20.34
N PHE A 449 -0.09 -24.17 -20.12
CA PHE A 449 -1.08 -25.07 -20.71
C PHE A 449 -2.22 -25.42 -19.75
N LYS A 450 -1.94 -25.64 -18.45
CA LYS A 450 -3.00 -25.97 -17.47
C LYS A 450 -3.72 -24.72 -16.92
N THR A 451 -2.96 -23.71 -16.50
CA THR A 451 -3.51 -22.51 -15.84
C THR A 451 -4.00 -21.48 -16.84
N LEU A 452 -3.12 -21.00 -17.73
CA LEU A 452 -3.47 -20.00 -18.74
C LEU A 452 -4.26 -20.61 -19.90
N GLY A 453 -4.16 -21.93 -20.09
CA GLY A 453 -4.92 -22.67 -21.08
C GLY A 453 -4.61 -22.20 -22.50
N LEU A 454 -3.35 -21.91 -22.78
CA LEU A 454 -2.90 -21.48 -24.11
C LEU A 454 -2.65 -22.69 -25.00
N ASP A 455 -3.03 -22.61 -26.26
CA ASP A 455 -2.58 -23.54 -27.28
C ASP A 455 -1.37 -22.98 -28.07
N GLU A 456 -0.92 -23.77 -29.05
CA GLU A 456 0.25 -23.44 -29.87
C GLU A 456 0.03 -22.18 -30.73
N ASP A 457 -1.19 -22.00 -31.27
CA ASP A 457 -1.56 -20.83 -32.08
C ASP A 457 -1.66 -19.57 -31.23
N GLU A 458 -2.21 -19.68 -30.01
CA GLU A 458 -2.33 -18.58 -29.06
C GLU A 458 -0.95 -18.12 -28.56
N ILE A 459 0.01 -19.03 -28.34
CA ILE A 459 1.41 -18.67 -28.03
C ILE A 459 2.05 -17.94 -29.21
N GLN A 460 1.84 -18.43 -30.43
CA GLN A 460 2.35 -17.78 -31.65
C GLN A 460 1.78 -16.37 -31.83
N GLN A 461 0.49 -16.17 -31.52
CA GLN A 461 -0.19 -14.87 -31.59
C GLN A 461 0.26 -13.90 -30.47
N HIS A 462 0.46 -14.41 -29.25
CA HIS A 462 0.97 -13.62 -28.14
C HIS A 462 2.41 -13.13 -28.41
N GLY A 463 3.25 -14.02 -28.92
CA GLY A 463 4.68 -13.78 -29.09
C GLY A 463 5.47 -14.16 -27.84
N ILE A 464 6.66 -13.55 -27.69
CA ILE A 464 7.66 -13.95 -26.70
C ILE A 464 7.17 -13.67 -25.27
N PHE A 465 7.32 -14.65 -24.39
CA PHE A 465 7.17 -14.48 -22.95
C PHE A 465 8.53 -14.22 -22.30
N PHE A 466 8.70 -13.06 -21.66
CA PHE A 466 9.80 -12.90 -20.72
C PHE A 466 9.52 -13.73 -19.46
N THR A 467 10.55 -14.39 -18.93
CA THR A 467 10.42 -15.22 -17.72
C THR A 467 11.47 -14.85 -16.70
N HIS A 468 11.05 -14.53 -15.48
CA HIS A 468 11.93 -14.09 -14.40
C HIS A 468 12.03 -15.15 -13.31
N GLY A 469 13.23 -15.33 -12.79
CA GLY A 469 13.52 -16.23 -11.67
C GLY A 469 14.94 -16.04 -11.17
N ASP A 470 15.32 -16.83 -10.18
CA ASP A 470 16.67 -16.83 -9.63
C ASP A 470 17.70 -17.45 -10.61
N GLN A 471 18.96 -17.59 -10.16
CA GLN A 471 20.02 -18.14 -11.01
C GLN A 471 19.74 -19.60 -11.40
N LEU A 472 19.20 -20.41 -10.48
CA LEU A 472 18.93 -21.81 -10.73
C LEU A 472 17.81 -21.98 -11.74
N THR A 473 16.72 -21.22 -11.59
CA THR A 473 15.59 -21.16 -12.53
C THR A 473 16.07 -20.89 -13.95
N VAL A 474 16.85 -19.83 -14.16
CA VAL A 474 17.39 -19.49 -15.48
C VAL A 474 18.27 -20.60 -16.04
N SER A 475 19.11 -21.21 -15.20
CA SER A 475 19.97 -22.34 -15.58
C SER A 475 19.19 -23.59 -15.98
N LEU A 476 18.08 -23.89 -15.28
CA LEU A 476 17.23 -25.03 -15.56
C LEU A 476 16.40 -24.83 -16.82
N ILE A 477 15.88 -23.62 -17.08
CA ILE A 477 15.21 -23.30 -18.35
C ILE A 477 16.19 -23.44 -19.53
N ASP A 478 17.43 -22.96 -19.38
CA ASP A 478 18.46 -23.13 -20.41
C ASP A 478 18.79 -24.62 -20.66
N SER A 479 18.89 -25.38 -19.57
CA SER A 479 19.13 -26.83 -19.62
C SER A 479 17.95 -27.58 -20.24
N ALA A 480 16.72 -27.21 -19.95
CA ALA A 480 15.52 -27.78 -20.58
C ALA A 480 15.51 -27.45 -22.08
N SER A 481 15.71 -26.18 -22.43
CA SER A 481 15.75 -25.69 -23.81
C SER A 481 16.78 -26.42 -24.67
N GLY A 482 18.00 -26.58 -24.18
CA GLY A 482 19.05 -27.29 -24.93
C GLY A 482 18.79 -28.79 -25.08
N SER A 483 18.09 -29.43 -24.13
CA SER A 483 17.75 -30.86 -24.20
C SER A 483 16.69 -31.13 -25.27
N ARG A 484 15.80 -30.16 -25.47
CA ARG A 484 14.67 -30.19 -26.40
C ARG A 484 14.92 -29.42 -27.70
N ARG A 485 16.19 -29.16 -28.03
CA ARG A 485 16.59 -28.35 -29.19
C ARG A 485 16.11 -28.92 -30.53
N ASP A 486 16.01 -30.25 -30.61
CA ASP A 486 15.62 -30.99 -31.81
C ASP A 486 14.09 -31.19 -31.91
N ASP A 487 13.32 -30.80 -30.89
CA ASP A 487 11.87 -30.94 -30.89
C ASP A 487 11.27 -30.01 -31.95
N ALA A 488 10.37 -30.55 -32.79
CA ALA A 488 9.80 -29.83 -33.91
C ALA A 488 8.70 -28.84 -33.49
N ARG A 489 7.85 -29.23 -32.52
CA ARG A 489 6.72 -28.41 -32.07
C ARG A 489 7.19 -27.19 -31.29
N LEU A 490 6.38 -26.13 -31.31
CA LEU A 490 6.67 -24.89 -30.60
C LEU A 490 6.66 -25.11 -29.08
N VAL A 491 5.59 -25.74 -28.60
CA VAL A 491 5.30 -25.90 -27.16
C VAL A 491 6.21 -26.89 -26.45
N ASP A 492 6.86 -27.78 -27.20
CA ASP A 492 7.76 -28.78 -26.61
C ASP A 492 9.12 -28.17 -26.23
N ASN A 493 9.55 -27.07 -26.87
CA ASN A 493 10.84 -26.43 -26.60
C ASN A 493 10.68 -25.00 -26.03
N PRO A 494 10.96 -24.79 -24.73
CA PRO A 494 10.86 -23.47 -24.09
C PRO A 494 11.59 -22.34 -24.83
N SER A 495 12.75 -22.60 -25.43
CA SER A 495 13.54 -21.56 -26.13
C SER A 495 12.88 -20.99 -27.39
N LYS A 496 11.80 -21.61 -27.88
CA LYS A 496 11.06 -21.10 -29.04
C LYS A 496 10.03 -20.03 -28.69
N PHE A 497 9.65 -19.89 -27.42
CA PHE A 497 8.65 -18.90 -26.99
C PHE A 497 8.98 -18.16 -25.69
N MET A 498 9.97 -18.61 -24.92
CA MET A 498 10.37 -17.98 -23.66
C MET A 498 11.73 -17.29 -23.78
N LYS A 499 11.87 -16.17 -23.07
CA LYS A 499 13.13 -15.44 -22.91
C LYS A 499 13.45 -15.22 -21.43
N PRO A 500 14.29 -16.08 -20.82
CA PRO A 500 14.65 -15.95 -19.41
C PRO A 500 15.42 -14.66 -19.10
N GLN A 501 15.06 -14.00 -18.00
CA GLN A 501 15.73 -12.84 -17.44
C GLN A 501 16.15 -13.14 -16.00
N PHE A 502 17.40 -12.81 -15.67
CA PHE A 502 17.91 -13.04 -14.33
C PHE A 502 17.29 -12.05 -13.33
N GLY A 503 16.85 -12.59 -12.19
CA GLY A 503 16.31 -11.84 -11.08
C GLY A 503 17.30 -10.87 -10.46
N LEU A 504 16.95 -9.58 -10.47
CA LEU A 504 17.82 -8.51 -9.97
C LEU A 504 17.89 -8.48 -8.43
N PHE A 505 16.89 -9.00 -7.73
CA PHE A 505 16.94 -9.12 -6.27
C PHE A 505 18.01 -10.13 -5.87
N HIS A 506 18.06 -11.28 -6.53
CA HIS A 506 19.12 -12.27 -6.34
C HIS A 506 20.50 -11.74 -6.77
N ALA A 507 20.58 -10.95 -7.85
CA ALA A 507 21.80 -10.23 -8.21
C ALA A 507 22.27 -9.32 -7.06
N LYS A 508 21.35 -8.54 -6.49
CA LYS A 508 21.59 -7.63 -5.36
C LYS A 508 22.08 -8.41 -4.13
N MET A 509 21.47 -9.52 -3.77
CA MET A 509 21.96 -10.38 -2.68
C MET A 509 23.37 -10.90 -2.93
N ALA A 510 23.63 -11.40 -4.13
CA ALA A 510 24.95 -11.86 -4.52
C ALA A 510 25.99 -10.73 -4.40
N GLY A 511 25.62 -9.52 -4.82
CA GLY A 511 26.42 -8.30 -4.67
C GLY A 511 26.79 -8.00 -3.22
N ILE A 512 25.81 -7.95 -2.31
CA ILE A 512 26.10 -7.65 -0.91
C ILE A 512 26.89 -8.78 -0.23
N ARG A 513 26.60 -10.05 -0.57
CA ARG A 513 27.35 -11.23 -0.10
C ARG A 513 28.81 -11.14 -0.55
N CYS A 514 29.06 -10.75 -1.80
CA CYS A 514 30.39 -10.56 -2.35
C CYS A 514 31.19 -9.52 -1.55
N VAL A 515 30.61 -8.34 -1.30
CA VAL A 515 31.26 -7.28 -0.50
C VAL A 515 31.48 -7.74 0.94
N ALA A 516 30.45 -8.30 1.58
CA ALA A 516 30.54 -8.72 2.97
C ALA A 516 31.65 -9.76 3.19
N ASN A 517 31.73 -10.79 2.35
CA ASN A 517 32.73 -11.85 2.49
C ASN A 517 34.16 -11.39 2.22
N GLU A 518 34.38 -10.46 1.29
CA GLU A 518 35.72 -9.95 1.00
C GLU A 518 36.25 -9.03 2.11
N TYR A 519 35.37 -8.25 2.74
CA TYR A 519 35.76 -7.22 3.72
C TYR A 519 35.40 -7.55 5.17
N TRP A 520 34.89 -8.76 5.46
CA TRP A 520 34.54 -9.16 6.83
C TRP A 520 35.71 -9.11 7.78
N GLY A 521 36.88 -9.57 7.32
CA GLY A 521 38.08 -9.74 8.14
C GLY A 521 37.99 -10.93 9.09
N THR A 522 39.05 -11.11 9.89
CA THR A 522 39.15 -12.21 10.86
C THR A 522 38.63 -11.76 12.22
N SER A 523 37.74 -12.55 12.83
CA SER A 523 37.23 -12.29 14.16
C SER A 523 38.37 -12.23 15.19
N GLY A 524 38.33 -11.21 16.06
CA GLY A 524 39.35 -10.98 17.08
C GLY A 524 40.67 -10.42 16.54
N SER A 525 40.78 -10.14 15.24
CA SER A 525 41.99 -9.54 14.67
C SER A 525 42.32 -8.19 15.33
N PRO A 526 43.61 -7.88 15.58
CA PRO A 526 44.03 -6.58 16.07
C PRO A 526 43.93 -5.49 15.00
N ALA A 527 43.62 -5.83 13.73
CA ALA A 527 43.46 -4.87 12.66
C ALA A 527 42.42 -3.79 13.02
N PRO A 528 42.75 -2.50 12.86
CA PRO A 528 41.87 -1.42 13.31
C PRO A 528 40.62 -1.26 12.45
N TRP A 529 40.56 -1.92 11.28
CA TRP A 529 39.42 -1.86 10.38
C TRP A 529 39.11 -3.20 9.71
N SER A 530 37.83 -3.56 9.71
CA SER A 530 37.17 -4.63 8.95
C SER A 530 35.66 -4.52 9.22
N LEU A 531 34.79 -5.14 8.42
CA LEU A 531 33.35 -5.13 8.72
C LEU A 531 33.03 -5.84 10.05
N TRP A 532 33.77 -6.89 10.40
CA TRP A 532 33.65 -7.50 11.73
C TRP A 532 33.99 -6.50 12.84
N LYS A 533 35.10 -5.75 12.70
CA LYS A 533 35.51 -4.73 13.66
C LYS A 533 34.46 -3.63 13.80
N VAL A 534 33.89 -3.15 12.69
CA VAL A 534 32.79 -2.17 12.68
C VAL A 534 31.57 -2.72 13.41
N ASN A 535 31.16 -3.96 13.12
CA ASN A 535 30.02 -4.61 13.79
C ASN A 535 30.24 -4.71 15.31
N SER A 536 31.44 -5.10 15.75
CA SER A 536 31.81 -5.20 17.16
C SER A 536 31.87 -3.84 17.86
N LEU A 537 32.39 -2.78 17.20
CA LEU A 537 32.45 -1.43 17.76
C LEU A 537 31.06 -0.87 18.07
N LEU A 538 30.06 -1.22 17.25
CA LEU A 538 28.68 -0.80 17.42
C LEU A 538 27.87 -1.67 18.40
N GLY A 539 28.48 -2.71 18.98
CA GLY A 539 27.77 -3.63 19.88
C GLY A 539 26.63 -4.41 19.21
N ARG A 540 26.66 -4.56 17.88
CA ARG A 540 25.65 -5.31 17.12
C ARG A 540 25.78 -6.81 17.42
N LYS A 541 24.68 -7.55 17.22
CA LYS A 541 24.67 -9.01 17.37
C LYS A 541 25.79 -9.62 16.50
N PRO A 542 26.49 -10.67 16.98
CA PRO A 542 27.48 -11.38 16.17
C PRO A 542 26.86 -11.91 14.88
N ILE A 543 27.55 -11.67 13.76
CA ILE A 543 27.14 -12.17 12.44
C ILE A 543 28.23 -13.13 11.95
N SER A 544 27.82 -14.32 11.53
CA SER A 544 28.71 -15.28 10.87
C SER A 544 28.77 -14.95 9.38
N VAL A 545 29.97 -14.63 8.88
CA VAL A 545 30.21 -14.31 7.47
C VAL A 545 31.49 -15.00 7.04
N GLY A 546 31.47 -15.64 5.88
CA GLY A 546 32.61 -16.31 5.30
C GLY A 546 32.17 -17.29 4.21
N TRP A 547 33.02 -17.52 3.21
CA TRP A 547 32.75 -18.47 2.13
C TRP A 547 32.57 -19.92 2.60
N GLN A 548 33.10 -20.25 3.79
CA GLN A 548 33.02 -21.55 4.43
C GLN A 548 31.97 -21.61 5.55
N ALA A 549 31.19 -20.54 5.76
CA ALA A 549 30.14 -20.54 6.76
C ALA A 549 29.04 -21.53 6.37
N LYS A 550 28.54 -22.32 7.33
CA LYS A 550 27.46 -23.29 7.11
C LYS A 550 26.14 -22.66 6.68
N THR A 551 25.92 -21.40 7.05
CA THR A 551 24.71 -20.65 6.74
C THR A 551 25.12 -19.31 6.15
N PRO A 552 24.44 -18.84 5.09
CA PRO A 552 24.67 -17.50 4.57
C PRO A 552 24.46 -16.43 5.62
N ALA A 553 25.17 -15.31 5.49
CA ALA A 553 24.97 -14.16 6.35
C ALA A 553 23.56 -13.58 6.14
N PRO A 554 22.89 -13.11 7.20
CA PRO A 554 21.55 -12.53 7.11
C PRO A 554 21.61 -11.26 6.24
N TYR A 555 20.73 -11.19 5.24
CA TYR A 555 20.82 -10.19 4.19
C TYR A 555 20.66 -8.76 4.72
N ARG A 556 19.59 -8.46 5.48
CA ARG A 556 19.33 -7.09 5.94
C ARG A 556 20.30 -6.55 6.98
N PRO A 557 20.71 -7.30 8.04
CA PRO A 557 21.69 -6.80 8.99
C PRO A 557 23.03 -6.45 8.35
N VAL A 558 23.45 -7.21 7.34
CA VAL A 558 24.67 -6.95 6.56
C VAL A 558 24.48 -5.75 5.63
N LEU A 559 23.34 -5.68 4.94
CA LEU A 559 22.98 -4.55 4.07
C LEU A 559 23.01 -3.23 4.83
N GLU A 560 22.40 -3.19 6.02
CA GLU A 560 22.37 -2.01 6.89
C GLU A 560 23.79 -1.64 7.37
N LEU A 561 24.55 -2.62 7.87
CA LEU A 561 25.92 -2.40 8.32
C LEU A 561 26.79 -1.77 7.24
N ILE A 562 26.67 -2.24 6.00
CA ILE A 562 27.48 -1.75 4.87
C ILE A 562 26.96 -0.40 4.38
N THR A 563 25.68 -0.29 4.05
CA THR A 563 25.13 0.86 3.28
C THR A 563 24.64 2.01 4.14
N LYS A 564 24.28 1.78 5.41
CA LYS A 564 23.75 2.80 6.33
C LYS A 564 24.75 3.23 7.39
N LEU A 565 25.74 2.40 7.70
CA LEU A 565 26.69 2.66 8.79
C LEU A 565 28.14 2.81 8.28
N ALA A 566 28.75 1.72 7.80
CA ALA A 566 30.17 1.69 7.44
C ALA A 566 30.51 2.64 6.28
N LEU A 567 29.83 2.50 5.13
CA LEU A 567 30.10 3.35 3.97
C LEU A 567 29.84 4.84 4.27
N PRO A 568 28.67 5.25 4.81
CA PRO A 568 28.45 6.66 5.13
C PRO A 568 29.48 7.23 6.09
N ALA A 569 29.85 6.52 7.16
CA ALA A 569 30.88 6.97 8.09
C ALA A 569 32.24 7.18 7.38
N ASN A 570 32.65 6.23 6.54
CA ASN A 570 33.89 6.33 5.76
C ASN A 570 33.85 7.53 4.79
N ILE A 571 32.73 7.76 4.08
CA ILE A 571 32.62 8.87 3.13
C ILE A 571 32.65 10.23 3.85
N LEU A 572 31.93 10.37 4.97
CA LEU A 572 31.95 11.60 5.76
C LEU A 572 33.34 11.91 6.32
N ASP A 573 34.05 10.90 6.82
CA ASP A 573 35.45 11.03 7.25
C ASP A 573 36.37 11.39 6.07
N GLY A 574 36.11 10.87 4.87
CA GLY A 574 36.81 11.26 3.66
C GLY A 574 36.65 12.75 3.33
N TYR A 575 35.43 13.29 3.42
CA TYR A 575 35.19 14.72 3.26
C TYR A 575 35.88 15.55 4.35
N ARG A 576 35.92 15.08 5.60
CA ARG A 576 36.68 15.72 6.70
C ARG A 576 38.16 15.82 6.36
N ILE A 577 38.78 14.73 5.90
CA ILE A 577 40.21 14.67 5.56
C ILE A 577 40.53 15.58 4.36
N HIS A 578 39.75 15.48 3.27
CA HIS A 578 40.09 16.13 2.01
C HIS A 578 39.58 17.57 1.86
N SER A 579 38.68 18.02 2.74
CA SER A 579 38.33 19.45 2.88
C SER A 579 39.40 20.26 3.62
N GLY A 580 40.24 19.61 4.43
CA GLY A 580 41.28 20.26 5.23
C GLY A 580 40.74 21.07 6.43
N LYS A 581 39.46 20.89 6.79
CA LYS A 581 38.79 21.58 7.90
C LYS A 581 37.88 20.59 8.64
N LYS A 582 37.42 20.97 9.84
CA LYS A 582 36.31 20.23 10.49
C LYS A 582 35.09 20.24 9.57
N LEU A 583 34.43 19.09 9.47
CA LEU A 583 33.37 18.86 8.50
C LEU A 583 32.25 19.92 8.60
N ASP A 584 31.73 20.18 9.80
CA ASP A 584 30.66 21.17 10.02
C ASP A 584 31.04 22.61 9.63
N ILE A 585 32.34 22.94 9.75
CA ILE A 585 32.86 24.26 9.36
C ILE A 585 32.91 24.33 7.84
N TRP A 586 33.51 23.33 7.19
CA TRP A 586 33.60 23.27 5.74
C TRP A 586 32.22 23.28 5.08
N ILE A 587 31.26 22.51 5.61
CA ILE A 587 29.88 22.48 5.10
C ILE A 587 29.25 23.87 5.11
N LYS A 588 29.50 24.71 6.11
CA LYS A 588 28.95 26.07 6.15
C LYS A 588 29.52 26.98 5.05
N GLU A 589 30.76 26.74 4.63
CA GLU A 589 31.46 27.53 3.61
C GLU A 589 31.09 27.18 2.16
N ILE A 590 30.53 25.99 1.91
CA ILE A 590 30.14 25.58 0.56
C ILE A 590 28.98 26.45 0.05
N THR A 591 29.23 27.25 -0.98
CA THR A 591 28.21 28.11 -1.60
C THR A 591 27.69 27.57 -2.93
N ASP A 592 28.48 26.77 -3.63
CA ASP A 592 28.19 26.27 -4.98
C ASP A 592 28.55 24.79 -5.13
N HIS A 593 27.99 24.15 -6.16
CA HIS A 593 28.18 22.72 -6.41
C HIS A 593 29.57 22.38 -6.94
N ALA A 594 30.25 23.28 -7.65
CA ALA A 594 31.60 23.03 -8.17
C ALA A 594 32.62 22.89 -7.04
N SER A 595 32.50 23.72 -5.99
CA SER A 595 33.30 23.64 -4.78
C SER A 595 33.12 22.30 -4.05
N LEU A 596 31.88 21.80 -3.96
CA LEU A 596 31.60 20.45 -3.44
C LEU A 596 32.23 19.38 -4.33
N ARG A 597 31.97 19.43 -5.64
CA ARG A 597 32.45 18.46 -6.63
C ARG A 597 33.98 18.34 -6.64
N LEU A 598 34.71 19.43 -6.41
CA LEU A 598 36.18 19.41 -6.31
C LEU A 598 36.67 18.51 -5.16
N VAL A 599 36.03 18.58 -3.99
CA VAL A 599 36.36 17.73 -2.84
C VAL A 599 35.86 16.30 -3.07
N THR A 600 34.66 16.13 -3.63
CA THR A 600 34.12 14.82 -4.04
C THR A 600 35.10 14.06 -4.94
N LEU A 601 35.70 14.73 -5.93
CA LEU A 601 36.71 14.13 -6.81
C LEU A 601 37.96 13.68 -6.07
N LYS A 602 38.40 14.42 -5.04
CA LYS A 602 39.53 14.02 -4.19
C LYS A 602 39.16 12.79 -3.34
N VAL A 603 38.00 12.81 -2.70
CA VAL A 603 37.47 11.67 -1.93
C VAL A 603 37.40 10.42 -2.81
N PHE A 604 36.83 10.53 -4.01
CA PHE A 604 36.75 9.41 -4.94
C PHE A 604 38.13 8.86 -5.34
N ARG A 605 39.07 9.73 -5.73
CA ARG A 605 40.41 9.32 -6.18
C ARG A 605 41.26 8.73 -5.06
N GLU A 606 41.18 9.27 -3.85
CA GLU A 606 42.00 8.84 -2.72
C GLU A 606 41.36 7.69 -1.92
N LEU A 607 40.03 7.63 -1.84
CA LEU A 607 39.32 6.74 -0.92
C LEU A 607 38.36 5.75 -1.59
N CYS A 608 38.14 5.81 -2.91
CA CYS A 608 37.27 4.88 -3.64
C CYS A 608 37.91 4.34 -4.94
N SER A 609 39.23 4.44 -5.09
CA SER A 609 39.91 4.13 -6.36
C SER A 609 40.84 2.92 -6.30
N ALA A 610 40.62 1.97 -7.21
CA ALA A 610 41.52 0.83 -7.47
C ALA A 610 42.95 1.30 -7.79
N ARG A 611 43.07 2.39 -8.56
CA ARG A 611 44.36 2.97 -8.95
C ARG A 611 45.15 3.42 -7.74
N ARG A 612 44.48 3.98 -6.72
CA ARG A 612 45.13 4.41 -5.48
C ARG A 612 45.72 3.22 -4.72
N VAL A 613 44.97 2.13 -4.62
CA VAL A 613 45.40 0.88 -3.98
C VAL A 613 46.60 0.28 -4.72
N ALA A 614 46.58 0.26 -6.07
CA ALA A 614 47.71 -0.18 -6.87
C ALA A 614 48.99 0.65 -6.62
N MET A 615 48.85 1.97 -6.39
CA MET A 615 49.99 2.82 -6.00
C MET A 615 50.47 2.54 -4.58
N LEU A 616 49.56 2.29 -3.63
CA LEU A 616 49.90 1.93 -2.24
C LEU A 616 50.65 0.60 -2.17
N ARG A 617 50.20 -0.41 -2.92
CA ARG A 617 50.81 -1.74 -2.98
C ARG A 617 52.23 -1.76 -3.56
N LYS A 618 52.64 -0.72 -4.28
CA LYS A 618 54.01 -0.55 -4.79
C LYS A 618 54.98 0.03 -3.76
N LYS A 619 54.48 0.54 -2.62
CA LYS A 619 55.33 1.05 -1.55
C LYS A 619 55.97 -0.12 -0.77
N VAL A 620 57.16 0.14 -0.23
CA VAL A 620 57.87 -0.83 0.63
C VAL A 620 57.05 -1.12 1.89
N ASP A 621 56.63 -0.06 2.58
CA ASP A 621 55.78 -0.17 3.76
C ASP A 621 54.31 -0.17 3.36
N ARG A 622 53.67 -1.34 3.37
CA ARG A 622 52.25 -1.46 3.01
C ARG A 622 51.34 -1.10 4.18
N ASP A 623 50.33 -0.29 3.91
CA ASP A 623 49.21 -0.03 4.83
C ASP A 623 48.00 -0.84 4.38
N VAL A 624 47.93 -2.09 4.82
CA VAL A 624 46.89 -3.05 4.42
C VAL A 624 45.51 -2.58 4.87
N THR A 625 45.44 -1.92 6.03
CA THR A 625 44.18 -1.35 6.54
C THR A 625 43.64 -0.29 5.59
N LEU A 626 44.50 0.66 5.18
CA LEU A 626 44.12 1.70 4.22
C LEU A 626 43.75 1.10 2.86
N GLU A 627 44.51 0.12 2.37
CA GLU A 627 44.19 -0.55 1.12
C GLU A 627 42.79 -1.20 1.16
N ASN A 628 42.47 -1.91 2.24
CA ASN A 628 41.20 -2.62 2.40
C ASN A 628 40.01 -1.66 2.45
N ILE A 629 40.10 -0.57 3.22
CA ILE A 629 38.99 0.39 3.33
C ILE A 629 38.73 1.12 2.00
N ILE A 630 39.77 1.42 1.21
CA ILE A 630 39.61 2.04 -0.12
C ILE A 630 38.86 1.10 -1.08
N LEU A 631 39.23 -0.18 -1.09
CA LEU A 631 38.56 -1.19 -1.92
C LEU A 631 37.11 -1.41 -1.46
N PHE A 632 36.88 -1.50 -0.14
CA PHE A 632 35.54 -1.59 0.42
C PHE A 632 34.67 -0.41 0.03
N ASN A 633 35.17 0.83 0.17
CA ASN A 633 34.42 2.03 -0.19
C ASN A 633 33.99 1.99 -1.65
N ARG A 634 34.90 1.62 -2.57
CA ARG A 634 34.59 1.45 -3.99
C ARG A 634 33.48 0.43 -4.21
N ASP A 635 33.64 -0.76 -3.65
CA ASP A 635 32.76 -1.90 -3.92
C ASP A 635 31.37 -1.71 -3.28
N ALA A 636 31.31 -1.14 -2.07
CA ALA A 636 30.07 -0.76 -1.41
C ALA A 636 29.36 0.40 -2.14
N LEU A 637 30.11 1.35 -2.73
CA LEU A 637 29.53 2.45 -3.50
C LEU A 637 28.92 1.96 -4.82
N ILE A 638 29.54 0.98 -5.50
CA ILE A 638 28.95 0.30 -6.66
C ILE A 638 27.62 -0.37 -6.28
N PHE A 639 27.55 -0.98 -5.10
CA PHE A 639 26.31 -1.55 -4.59
C PHE A 639 25.22 -0.49 -4.35
N VAL A 640 25.57 0.65 -3.73
CA VAL A 640 24.63 1.77 -3.54
C VAL A 640 24.13 2.33 -4.89
N ALA A 641 24.99 2.34 -5.92
CA ALA A 641 24.59 2.74 -7.27
C ALA A 641 23.47 1.83 -7.83
N LEU A 642 23.55 0.51 -7.63
CA LEU A 642 22.47 -0.40 -8.02
C LEU A 642 21.17 -0.10 -7.26
N GLN A 643 21.23 0.06 -5.93
CA GLN A 643 20.02 0.35 -5.13
C GLN A 643 19.33 1.65 -5.59
N GLY A 644 20.13 2.69 -5.87
CA GLY A 644 19.62 3.94 -6.40
C GLY A 644 19.01 3.77 -7.80
N ALA A 645 19.70 3.04 -8.69
CA ALA A 645 19.26 2.79 -10.05
C ALA A 645 17.94 2.03 -10.10
N VAL A 646 17.80 0.95 -9.31
CA VAL A 646 16.56 0.17 -9.21
C VAL A 646 15.40 1.06 -8.80
N LYS A 647 15.50 1.82 -7.70
CA LYS A 647 14.40 2.67 -7.23
C LYS A 647 13.95 3.67 -8.28
N ARG A 648 14.91 4.24 -9.01
CA ARG A 648 14.65 5.24 -10.07
C ARG A 648 14.19 4.65 -11.40
N GLY A 649 14.28 3.33 -11.56
CA GLY A 649 14.03 2.67 -12.84
C GLY A 649 15.14 2.88 -13.87
N ASP A 650 16.37 3.22 -13.48
CA ASP A 650 17.50 3.43 -14.40
C ASP A 650 18.20 2.11 -14.76
N VAL A 651 17.59 1.36 -15.68
CA VAL A 651 18.09 0.07 -16.15
C VAL A 651 19.43 0.18 -16.88
N GLY A 652 19.80 1.36 -17.39
CA GLY A 652 21.14 1.58 -17.95
C GLY A 652 22.22 1.50 -16.88
N THR A 653 22.03 2.15 -15.73
CA THR A 653 22.96 2.03 -14.60
C THR A 653 22.97 0.61 -14.03
N VAL A 654 21.82 -0.08 -14.00
CA VAL A 654 21.76 -1.51 -13.62
C VAL A 654 22.71 -2.34 -14.49
N VAL A 655 22.61 -2.24 -15.81
CA VAL A 655 23.50 -2.97 -16.75
C VAL A 655 24.98 -2.64 -16.49
N ASN A 656 25.30 -1.37 -16.26
CA ASN A 656 26.68 -0.97 -15.97
C ASN A 656 27.20 -1.59 -14.67
N VAL A 657 26.40 -1.61 -13.59
CA VAL A 657 26.79 -2.27 -12.35
C VAL A 657 26.96 -3.78 -12.54
N LEU A 658 26.04 -4.44 -13.25
CA LEU A 658 26.14 -5.87 -13.53
C LEU A 658 27.39 -6.24 -14.34
N THR A 659 27.84 -5.36 -15.25
CA THR A 659 29.10 -5.54 -15.99
C THR A 659 30.31 -5.54 -15.06
N TYR A 660 30.30 -4.70 -14.02
CA TYR A 660 31.35 -4.71 -13.00
C TYR A 660 31.24 -5.94 -12.08
N TRP A 661 30.01 -6.32 -11.70
CA TRP A 661 29.77 -7.48 -10.84
C TRP A 661 30.12 -8.80 -11.50
N LEU A 662 29.93 -8.93 -12.81
CA LEU A 662 30.45 -10.05 -13.59
C LEU A 662 31.94 -10.30 -13.27
N LEU A 663 32.75 -9.25 -13.37
CA LEU A 663 34.18 -9.33 -13.07
C LEU A 663 34.44 -9.56 -11.58
N MET A 664 33.73 -8.86 -10.68
CA MET A 664 33.93 -9.03 -9.23
C MET A 664 33.61 -10.44 -8.77
N PHE A 665 32.45 -10.99 -9.18
CA PHE A 665 32.04 -12.35 -8.85
C PHE A 665 33.03 -13.38 -9.36
N ARG A 666 33.54 -13.20 -10.58
CA ARG A 666 34.62 -14.05 -11.10
C ARG A 666 35.90 -13.90 -10.27
N GLY A 667 36.27 -12.68 -9.90
CA GLY A 667 37.44 -12.36 -9.09
C GLY A 667 37.41 -12.96 -7.68
N THR A 668 36.23 -13.28 -7.14
CA THR A 668 36.13 -14.00 -5.86
C THR A 668 36.69 -15.41 -5.95
N GLY A 669 36.60 -16.06 -7.11
CA GLY A 669 36.81 -17.50 -7.29
C GLY A 669 35.79 -18.39 -6.57
N LYS A 670 34.74 -17.81 -5.96
CA LYS A 670 33.75 -18.48 -5.12
C LYS A 670 32.31 -18.27 -5.58
N MET A 671 32.08 -17.46 -6.62
CA MET A 671 30.75 -17.19 -7.19
C MET A 671 30.69 -17.45 -8.71
N PRO A 672 31.14 -18.63 -9.22
CA PRO A 672 31.19 -18.88 -10.66
C PRO A 672 29.81 -18.87 -11.31
N LYS A 673 28.77 -19.41 -10.64
CA LYS A 673 27.41 -19.48 -11.22
C LYS A 673 26.77 -18.10 -11.42
N TYR A 674 26.95 -17.19 -10.47
CA TYR A 674 26.50 -15.81 -10.62
C TYR A 674 27.31 -15.04 -11.66
N ALA A 675 28.62 -15.31 -11.79
CA ALA A 675 29.41 -14.74 -12.88
C ALA A 675 28.91 -15.26 -14.25
N ASP A 676 28.64 -16.55 -14.37
CA ASP A 676 28.20 -17.20 -15.61
C ASP A 676 26.81 -16.70 -16.04
N VAL A 677 25.84 -16.59 -15.13
CA VAL A 677 24.50 -16.05 -15.47
C VAL A 677 24.56 -14.58 -15.88
N LEU A 678 25.41 -13.76 -15.23
CA LEU A 678 25.62 -12.37 -15.65
C LEU A 678 26.29 -12.29 -17.01
N PHE A 679 27.29 -13.14 -17.29
CA PHE A 679 27.93 -13.22 -18.59
C PHE A 679 26.91 -13.54 -19.68
N HIS A 680 26.16 -14.63 -19.50
CA HIS A 680 25.10 -15.03 -20.42
C HIS A 680 24.15 -13.86 -20.67
N HIS A 681 23.58 -13.28 -19.61
CA HIS A 681 22.56 -12.24 -19.77
C HIS A 681 23.11 -10.96 -20.43
N LEU A 682 24.30 -10.51 -20.08
CA LEU A 682 24.92 -9.32 -20.70
C LEU A 682 25.29 -9.55 -22.17
N ARG A 683 25.80 -10.74 -22.53
CA ARG A 683 26.09 -11.08 -23.92
C ARG A 683 24.83 -11.21 -24.75
N ASP A 684 23.82 -11.86 -24.20
CA ASP A 684 22.52 -12.00 -24.83
C ASP A 684 21.88 -10.62 -25.08
N LEU A 685 21.84 -9.74 -24.08
CA LEU A 685 21.37 -8.34 -24.24
C LEU A 685 22.13 -7.59 -25.35
N SER A 686 23.43 -7.83 -25.52
CA SER A 686 24.22 -7.16 -26.56
C SER A 686 23.88 -7.63 -27.98
N GLN A 687 23.39 -8.87 -28.12
CA GLN A 687 23.09 -9.52 -29.40
C GLN A 687 21.60 -9.58 -29.73
N MET A 688 20.71 -9.31 -28.76
CA MET A 688 19.26 -9.27 -28.97
C MET A 688 18.85 -8.27 -30.06
N ALA A 689 17.81 -8.63 -30.81
CA ALA A 689 17.15 -7.71 -31.73
C ALA A 689 16.70 -6.42 -30.98
N PRO A 690 16.74 -5.24 -31.62
CA PRO A 690 16.49 -3.97 -30.94
C PRO A 690 15.16 -3.91 -30.16
N ASP A 691 14.07 -4.40 -30.74
CA ASP A 691 12.75 -4.39 -30.11
C ASP A 691 12.65 -5.36 -28.93
N LEU A 692 13.25 -6.55 -29.05
CA LEU A 692 13.35 -7.53 -27.96
C LEU A 692 14.17 -6.98 -26.79
N ARG A 693 15.32 -6.37 -27.09
CA ARG A 693 16.19 -5.74 -26.10
C ARG A 693 15.49 -4.59 -25.38
N GLN A 694 14.80 -3.73 -26.13
CA GLN A 694 14.04 -2.63 -25.56
C GLN A 694 12.90 -3.15 -24.68
N GLY A 695 12.13 -4.14 -25.17
CA GLY A 695 11.08 -4.80 -24.40
C GLY A 695 11.61 -5.38 -23.09
N SER A 696 12.74 -6.09 -23.14
CA SER A 696 13.41 -6.70 -21.98
C SER A 696 13.88 -5.65 -20.97
N LEU A 697 14.57 -4.60 -21.41
CA LEU A 697 15.09 -3.55 -20.53
C LEU A 697 13.97 -2.71 -19.90
N MET A 698 12.93 -2.35 -20.66
CA MET A 698 11.82 -1.53 -20.16
C MET A 698 10.93 -2.27 -19.15
N ASN A 699 11.07 -3.60 -19.07
CA ASN A 699 10.24 -4.48 -18.28
C ASN A 699 11.03 -5.34 -17.29
N TRP A 700 12.27 -4.95 -16.96
CA TRP A 700 13.10 -5.69 -15.99
C TRP A 700 12.80 -5.33 -14.53
N LEU A 701 12.04 -4.25 -14.30
CA LEU A 701 11.60 -3.74 -13.01
C LEU A 701 10.10 -3.43 -13.06
N VAL A 702 9.46 -3.41 -11.89
CA VAL A 702 8.03 -3.10 -11.73
C VAL A 702 7.82 -1.95 -10.75
N ASN A 703 6.75 -1.17 -10.94
CA ASN A 703 6.38 -0.08 -10.05
C ASN A 703 4.89 -0.15 -9.70
N LEU A 704 4.57 -0.71 -8.54
CA LEU A 704 3.17 -0.94 -8.14
C LEU A 704 2.47 0.33 -7.64
N SER A 705 3.22 1.33 -7.18
CA SER A 705 2.66 2.58 -6.66
C SER A 705 2.44 3.63 -7.77
N GLY A 706 3.15 3.50 -8.90
CA GLY A 706 3.21 4.50 -9.96
C GLY A 706 3.95 5.78 -9.55
N LYS A 707 4.67 5.76 -8.42
CA LYS A 707 5.37 6.94 -7.87
C LYS A 707 6.85 6.92 -8.24
N ALA A 708 7.45 8.11 -8.30
CA ALA A 708 8.90 8.26 -8.44
C ALA A 708 9.62 7.54 -7.27
N ASN A 709 10.76 6.92 -7.55
CA ASN A 709 11.50 6.07 -6.61
C ASN A 709 10.77 4.79 -6.14
N GLY A 710 9.67 4.40 -6.81
CA GLY A 710 8.83 3.23 -6.48
C GLY A 710 9.09 1.99 -7.34
N PHE A 711 10.13 1.97 -8.17
CA PHE A 711 10.50 0.76 -8.92
C PHE A 711 11.19 -0.26 -8.01
N LYS A 712 10.89 -1.54 -8.22
CA LYS A 712 11.48 -2.68 -7.52
C LYS A 712 11.72 -3.86 -8.46
N GLU A 713 12.56 -4.79 -8.00
CA GLU A 713 12.89 -6.00 -8.75
C GLU A 713 11.70 -6.96 -8.83
N ILE A 714 11.56 -7.63 -9.98
CA ILE A 714 10.43 -8.55 -10.23
C ILE A 714 10.50 -9.81 -9.37
N ASP A 715 11.69 -10.36 -9.16
CA ASP A 715 11.89 -11.51 -8.28
C ASP A 715 11.70 -11.15 -6.79
N LEU A 716 11.94 -9.89 -6.39
CA LEU A 716 11.51 -9.40 -5.07
C LEU A 716 9.97 -9.32 -4.97
N LEU A 717 9.29 -8.92 -6.05
CA LEU A 717 7.83 -8.99 -6.08
C LEU A 717 7.34 -10.43 -5.91
N GLN A 718 7.94 -11.40 -6.59
CA GLN A 718 7.59 -12.81 -6.43
C GLN A 718 7.79 -13.28 -4.99
N GLU A 719 8.90 -12.88 -4.36
CA GLU A 719 9.19 -13.26 -2.98
C GLU A 719 8.22 -12.64 -1.97
N HIS A 720 7.71 -11.42 -2.22
CA HIS A 720 6.62 -10.88 -1.41
C HIS A 720 5.35 -11.73 -1.52
N GLN A 721 5.03 -12.29 -2.70
CA GLN A 721 3.88 -13.18 -2.82
C GLN A 721 4.08 -14.49 -2.06
N ASN A 722 5.28 -15.06 -2.12
CA ASN A 722 5.67 -16.19 -1.28
C ASN A 722 5.46 -15.87 0.20
N PHE A 723 5.86 -14.68 0.64
CA PHE A 723 5.64 -14.21 2.01
C PHE A 723 4.15 -14.17 2.39
N TRP A 724 3.31 -13.49 1.58
CA TRP A 724 1.86 -13.41 1.84
C TRP A 724 1.22 -14.80 1.91
N LEU A 725 1.63 -15.72 1.03
CA LEU A 725 1.11 -17.08 1.00
C LEU A 725 1.57 -17.90 2.20
N LYS A 726 2.86 -17.88 2.55
CA LYS A 726 3.47 -18.67 3.64
C LYS A 726 3.07 -18.18 5.03
N ILE A 727 2.96 -16.87 5.21
CA ILE A 727 2.86 -16.26 6.54
C ILE A 727 1.43 -15.84 6.85
N ILE A 728 0.78 -15.15 5.91
CA ILE A 728 -0.49 -14.47 6.20
C ILE A 728 -1.69 -15.35 5.85
N TYR A 729 -1.64 -16.06 4.71
CA TYR A 729 -2.77 -16.84 4.22
C TYR A 729 -2.59 -18.35 4.26
N THR A 730 -1.57 -18.85 4.98
CA THR A 730 -1.42 -20.30 5.21
C THR A 730 -2.68 -20.84 5.86
N ALA A 731 -3.31 -21.81 5.19
CA ALA A 731 -4.55 -22.38 5.69
C ALA A 731 -4.35 -23.07 7.04
N LYS A 732 -5.30 -22.85 7.96
CA LYS A 732 -5.35 -23.54 9.26
C LYS A 732 -6.22 -24.81 9.16
N GLY A 733 -5.82 -25.88 9.84
CA GLY A 733 -6.59 -27.13 9.94
C GLY A 733 -6.76 -27.89 8.62
N SER A 734 -7.95 -28.48 8.39
CA SER A 734 -8.23 -29.36 7.26
C SER A 734 -8.16 -28.72 5.86
N ASN A 735 -8.11 -27.39 5.78
CA ASN A 735 -7.95 -26.68 4.51
C ASN A 735 -6.48 -26.53 4.08
N ARG A 736 -5.52 -26.99 4.90
CA ARG A 736 -4.08 -26.90 4.63
C ARG A 736 -3.70 -27.88 3.52
N SER A 737 -3.90 -27.47 2.27
CA SER A 737 -3.64 -28.25 1.07
C SER A 737 -3.22 -27.35 -0.09
N TRP A 738 -2.46 -27.90 -1.05
CA TRP A 738 -2.07 -27.18 -2.27
C TRP A 738 -3.25 -26.72 -3.11
N ARG A 739 -4.34 -27.50 -3.15
CA ARG A 739 -5.59 -27.07 -3.80
C ARG A 739 -6.13 -25.77 -3.19
N TRP A 740 -6.04 -25.62 -1.88
CA TRP A 740 -6.47 -24.39 -1.20
C TRP A 740 -5.48 -23.24 -1.42
N LEU A 741 -4.18 -23.51 -1.33
CA LEU A 741 -3.14 -22.53 -1.63
C LEU A 741 -3.27 -21.99 -3.06
N GLY A 742 -3.61 -22.83 -4.03
CA GLY A 742 -3.91 -22.43 -5.40
C GLY A 742 -5.11 -21.47 -5.50
N ILE A 743 -6.14 -21.63 -4.66
CA ILE A 743 -7.28 -20.70 -4.63
C ILE A 743 -6.87 -19.35 -4.04
N VAL A 744 -6.15 -19.39 -2.92
CA VAL A 744 -5.77 -18.21 -2.13
C VAL A 744 -4.70 -17.37 -2.84
N SER A 745 -3.69 -18.00 -3.44
CA SER A 745 -2.59 -17.34 -4.15
C SER A 745 -3.09 -16.34 -5.18
N VAL A 746 -4.03 -16.76 -6.04
CA VAL A 746 -4.67 -15.90 -7.06
C VAL A 746 -5.41 -14.68 -6.45
N CYS A 747 -5.85 -14.80 -5.20
CA CYS A 747 -6.62 -13.78 -4.49
C CYS A 747 -5.78 -12.85 -3.59
N ILE A 748 -4.47 -13.08 -3.43
CA ILE A 748 -3.59 -12.37 -2.47
C ILE A 748 -3.80 -10.85 -2.52
N PHE A 749 -3.71 -10.25 -3.71
CA PHE A 749 -3.80 -8.80 -3.83
C PHE A 749 -5.22 -8.27 -3.70
N CYS A 750 -6.24 -9.03 -4.11
CA CYS A 750 -7.62 -8.65 -3.83
C CYS A 750 -7.87 -8.62 -2.32
N LEU A 751 -7.37 -9.62 -1.58
CA LEU A 751 -7.48 -9.67 -0.12
C LEU A 751 -6.70 -8.52 0.55
N ARG A 752 -5.49 -8.22 0.08
CA ARG A 752 -4.72 -7.06 0.54
C ARG A 752 -5.46 -5.74 0.30
N ASP A 753 -6.04 -5.56 -0.88
CA ASP A 753 -6.75 -4.33 -1.23
C ASP A 753 -8.05 -4.20 -0.43
N VAL A 754 -8.72 -5.30 -0.09
CA VAL A 754 -9.87 -5.31 0.84
C VAL A 754 -9.46 -4.84 2.23
N ILE A 755 -8.31 -5.27 2.75
CA ILE A 755 -7.77 -4.75 4.03
C ILE A 755 -7.64 -3.22 3.96
N ARG A 756 -6.98 -2.70 2.92
CA ARG A 756 -6.78 -1.26 2.74
C ARG A 756 -8.10 -0.49 2.61
N GLN A 757 -9.04 -1.01 1.83
CA GLN A 757 -10.35 -0.39 1.65
C GLN A 757 -11.15 -0.34 2.95
N VAL A 758 -11.21 -1.44 3.71
CA VAL A 758 -11.96 -1.50 4.95
C VAL A 758 -11.33 -0.60 6.01
N GLN A 759 -10.00 -0.60 6.16
CA GLN A 759 -9.29 0.29 7.08
C GLN A 759 -9.55 1.79 6.77
N SER A 760 -9.51 2.15 5.49
CA SER A 760 -9.82 3.52 5.02
C SER A 760 -11.27 3.91 5.36
N ASN A 761 -12.23 3.06 5.01
CA ASN A 761 -13.65 3.31 5.24
C ASN A 761 -14.01 3.34 6.73
N PHE A 762 -13.43 2.46 7.54
CA PHE A 762 -13.65 2.41 8.99
C PHE A 762 -12.88 3.48 9.76
N LYS A 763 -12.06 4.28 9.07
CA LYS A 763 -11.24 5.36 9.64
C LYS A 763 -10.39 4.85 10.80
N THR A 764 -9.90 3.62 10.71
CA THR A 764 -9.09 3.02 11.78
C THR A 764 -7.80 3.84 11.94
N PRO A 765 -7.46 4.30 13.16
CA PRO A 765 -6.23 5.02 13.40
C PRO A 765 -5.06 4.15 12.91
N HIS A 766 -4.21 4.74 12.09
CA HIS A 766 -3.05 4.04 11.57
C HIS A 766 -2.03 3.95 12.71
N ASN A 767 -1.58 2.75 13.08
CA ASN A 767 -0.44 2.58 13.95
C ASN A 767 0.83 2.98 13.17
N SER A 768 1.07 4.29 13.11
CA SER A 768 2.13 4.96 12.32
C SER A 768 2.02 4.76 10.79
N LYS A 769 2.32 5.80 10.02
CA LYS A 769 2.36 5.74 8.54
C LYS A 769 3.72 5.24 8.01
N SER A 770 4.65 4.93 8.91
CA SER A 770 6.03 4.57 8.61
C SER A 770 6.66 3.97 9.87
N HIS A 771 7.25 2.78 9.78
CA HIS A 771 8.27 2.39 10.75
C HIS A 771 9.44 3.35 10.60
N THR A 772 9.51 4.38 11.43
CA THR A 772 10.68 5.23 11.46
C THR A 772 11.83 4.37 11.99
N SER A 773 12.77 4.02 11.13
CA SER A 773 13.99 3.34 11.56
C SER A 773 14.67 4.21 12.64
N PRO A 774 15.26 3.61 13.69
CA PRO A 774 16.06 4.35 14.65
C PRO A 774 17.12 5.21 13.95
N SER A 775 17.41 6.38 14.52
CA SER A 775 18.44 7.26 13.96
C SER A 775 19.81 6.59 14.01
N THR A 776 20.56 6.67 12.91
CA THR A 776 21.95 6.16 12.81
C THR A 776 22.99 7.14 13.35
N GLU A 777 22.59 8.30 13.87
CA GLU A 777 23.50 9.40 14.25
C GLU A 777 24.54 8.97 15.29
N ALA A 778 24.14 8.27 16.35
CA ALA A 778 25.05 7.79 17.38
C ALA A 778 26.06 6.76 16.85
N ASP A 779 25.61 5.87 15.96
CA ASP A 779 26.47 4.88 15.31
C ASP A 779 27.50 5.57 14.42
N LEU A 780 27.07 6.52 13.58
CA LEU A 780 27.95 7.28 12.69
C LEU A 780 29.00 8.05 13.49
N ASN A 781 28.61 8.72 14.58
CA ASN A 781 29.55 9.44 15.45
C ASN A 781 30.61 8.50 16.06
N THR A 782 30.19 7.30 16.49
CA THR A 782 31.10 6.27 17.04
C THR A 782 32.12 5.82 15.98
N LEU A 783 31.65 5.54 14.76
CA LEU A 783 32.51 5.11 13.67
C LEU A 783 33.47 6.23 13.21
N GLN A 784 32.98 7.46 13.07
CA GLN A 784 33.82 8.62 12.70
C GLN A 784 34.91 8.89 13.73
N SER A 785 34.58 8.82 15.02
CA SER A 785 35.56 8.97 16.11
C SER A 785 36.65 7.89 16.05
N HIS A 786 36.27 6.65 15.73
CA HIS A 786 37.21 5.54 15.54
C HIS A 786 38.09 5.74 14.30
N LEU A 787 37.50 6.11 13.16
CA LEU A 787 38.23 6.41 11.92
C LEU A 787 39.25 7.54 12.11
N GLU A 788 38.86 8.61 12.79
CA GLU A 788 39.71 9.77 13.07
C GLU A 788 40.84 9.44 14.05
N SER A 789 40.52 8.83 15.20
CA SER A 789 41.50 8.53 16.25
C SER A 789 42.57 7.52 15.82
N GLN A 790 42.23 6.58 14.92
CA GLN A 790 43.16 5.60 14.36
C GLN A 790 43.76 6.04 13.02
N ALA A 791 43.42 7.25 12.54
CA ALA A 791 43.82 7.80 11.24
C ALA A 791 43.57 6.85 10.06
N ILE A 792 42.49 6.06 10.10
CA ILE A 792 42.32 4.84 9.27
C ILE A 792 42.44 5.13 7.77
N GLN A 793 41.88 6.25 7.31
CA GLN A 793 41.84 6.68 5.91
C GLN A 793 43.02 7.57 5.48
N SER A 794 44.08 7.67 6.30
CA SER A 794 45.35 8.31 5.96
C SER A 794 46.47 7.27 5.90
N TYR A 795 47.52 7.51 5.11
CA TYR A 795 48.65 6.58 4.98
C TYR A 795 49.47 6.54 6.28
N THR A 796 49.37 5.44 7.03
CA THR A 796 50.10 5.22 8.28
C THR A 796 50.48 3.75 8.42
N PRO A 797 51.50 3.27 7.66
CA PRO A 797 51.84 1.85 7.59
C PRO A 797 52.31 1.24 8.93
N GLU A 798 52.80 2.09 9.85
CA GLU A 798 53.29 1.69 11.18
C GLU A 798 52.19 1.53 12.23
N ARG A 799 50.91 1.74 11.88
CA ARG A 799 49.82 1.68 12.85
C ARG A 799 49.70 0.31 13.54
N PRO A 800 49.30 0.27 14.83
CA PRO A 800 49.06 -0.98 15.54
C PRO A 800 48.03 -1.85 14.80
N GLY A 801 48.29 -3.16 14.74
CA GLY A 801 47.38 -4.14 14.13
C GLY A 801 47.45 -4.26 12.61
N ASN A 802 48.16 -3.37 11.89
CA ASN A 802 48.29 -3.44 10.42
C ASN A 802 48.88 -4.78 9.92
N ARG A 803 49.87 -5.33 10.64
CA ARG A 803 50.47 -6.64 10.33
C ARG A 803 49.49 -7.82 10.50
N GLY A 804 48.44 -7.65 11.30
CA GLY A 804 47.40 -8.65 11.51
C GLY A 804 46.19 -8.49 10.57
N ALA A 805 46.21 -7.49 9.68
CA ALA A 805 45.17 -7.31 8.67
C ALA A 805 45.41 -8.25 7.50
N VAL A 806 44.36 -8.98 7.09
CA VAL A 806 44.38 -9.80 5.87
C VAL A 806 44.14 -8.87 4.67
N PRO A 807 45.03 -8.82 3.67
CA PRO A 807 44.82 -7.98 2.49
C PRO A 807 43.62 -8.45 1.68
N ALA A 808 42.66 -7.56 1.46
CA ALA A 808 41.54 -7.78 0.56
C ALA A 808 42.03 -7.82 -0.89
N ARG A 809 41.42 -8.66 -1.71
CA ARG A 809 41.69 -8.73 -3.14
C ARG A 809 41.00 -7.57 -3.83
N ASP A 810 41.63 -7.03 -4.86
CA ASP A 810 40.90 -6.18 -5.79
C ASP A 810 40.12 -7.10 -6.73
N LEU A 811 38.85 -7.34 -6.40
CA LEU A 811 38.00 -8.29 -7.11
C LEU A 811 37.85 -7.96 -8.60
N LEU A 812 37.79 -6.69 -8.97
CA LEU A 812 37.77 -6.25 -10.37
C LEU A 812 39.08 -6.61 -11.09
N ALA A 813 40.23 -6.36 -10.45
CA ALA A 813 41.52 -6.69 -11.03
C ALA A 813 41.71 -8.21 -11.16
N ALA A 814 41.32 -8.98 -10.13
CA ALA A 814 41.38 -10.44 -10.14
C ALA A 814 40.47 -11.04 -11.22
N GLY A 815 39.23 -10.54 -11.35
CA GLY A 815 38.29 -10.96 -12.38
C GLY A 815 38.75 -10.61 -13.79
N THR A 816 39.32 -9.41 -13.98
CA THR A 816 39.91 -8.96 -15.25
C THR A 816 41.06 -9.87 -15.66
N ALA A 817 41.97 -10.21 -14.72
CA ALA A 817 43.07 -11.13 -14.99
C ALA A 817 42.56 -12.52 -15.40
N SER A 818 41.52 -13.04 -14.74
CA SER A 818 40.89 -14.30 -15.13
C SER A 818 40.21 -14.23 -16.50
N SER A 819 39.63 -13.08 -16.85
CA SER A 819 38.89 -12.89 -18.10
C SER A 819 39.79 -12.99 -19.34
N ASN A 820 41.08 -12.65 -19.20
CA ASN A 820 42.07 -12.77 -20.27
C ASN A 820 42.65 -14.19 -20.43
N THR A 821 42.12 -15.20 -19.73
CA THR A 821 42.60 -16.59 -19.86
C THR A 821 41.85 -17.36 -20.95
N PRO A 822 42.47 -18.36 -21.61
CA PRO A 822 41.77 -19.22 -22.58
C PRO A 822 40.57 -19.97 -21.98
N THR A 823 40.61 -20.23 -20.67
CA THR A 823 39.56 -20.92 -19.91
C THR A 823 38.39 -20.01 -19.50
N ALA A 824 38.49 -18.69 -19.70
CA ALA A 824 37.44 -17.74 -19.35
C ALA A 824 36.14 -18.04 -20.11
N PHE A 825 35.08 -18.30 -19.35
CA PHE A 825 33.75 -18.63 -19.87
C PHE A 825 33.79 -19.76 -20.92
N LYS A 826 34.67 -20.76 -20.72
CA LYS A 826 34.86 -21.88 -21.66
C LYS A 826 33.55 -22.62 -21.98
N ASN A 827 32.61 -22.65 -21.04
CA ASN A 827 31.30 -23.30 -21.19
C ASN A 827 30.40 -22.62 -22.24
N TYR A 828 30.74 -21.40 -22.64
CA TYR A 828 30.02 -20.61 -23.64
C TYR A 828 30.77 -20.48 -24.97
N ARG A 829 31.83 -21.28 -25.17
CA ARG A 829 32.54 -21.38 -26.45
C ARG A 829 32.14 -22.67 -27.15
N GLU A 830 32.24 -22.67 -28.46
CA GLU A 830 32.11 -23.91 -29.22
C GLU A 830 33.18 -24.91 -28.79
N ASP A 831 32.75 -26.16 -28.58
CA ASP A 831 33.68 -27.25 -28.36
C ASP A 831 34.35 -27.59 -29.70
N THR A 832 35.63 -27.25 -29.81
CA THR A 832 36.44 -27.52 -31.01
C THR A 832 37.13 -28.87 -30.95
N GLN A 833 36.98 -29.62 -29.85
CA GLN A 833 37.53 -30.96 -29.70
C GLN A 833 36.71 -31.95 -30.53
N LYS A 834 37.38 -32.71 -31.40
CA LYS A 834 36.74 -33.80 -32.15
C LYS A 834 36.83 -35.08 -31.31
N ALA A 835 35.69 -35.66 -30.98
CA ALA A 835 35.64 -36.99 -30.41
C ALA A 835 36.07 -38.02 -31.48
N ASP A 836 37.28 -38.55 -31.36
CA ASP A 836 37.72 -39.70 -32.14
C ASP A 836 37.22 -40.96 -31.44
N PHE A 837 36.16 -41.57 -31.97
CA PHE A 837 35.80 -42.93 -31.60
C PHE A 837 36.93 -43.86 -32.07
N LYS A 838 37.77 -44.31 -31.13
CA LYS A 838 38.69 -45.43 -31.41
C LYS A 838 37.84 -46.61 -31.86
N SER A 839 37.98 -46.99 -33.13
CA SER A 839 37.40 -48.21 -33.67
C SER A 839 37.87 -49.38 -32.79
N THR A 840 36.96 -49.93 -32.01
CA THR A 840 37.13 -51.21 -31.34
C THR A 840 37.09 -52.28 -32.43
N THR A 841 38.25 -52.58 -33.02
CA THR A 841 38.45 -53.88 -33.65
C THR A 841 38.32 -54.96 -32.57
N ALA A 842 37.42 -55.91 -32.84
CA ALA A 842 37.06 -57.09 -32.05
C ALA A 842 36.06 -56.85 -30.91
N ALA A 843 34.79 -57.11 -31.22
CA ALA A 843 33.78 -57.47 -30.25
C ALA A 843 34.20 -58.75 -29.49
N PRO A 844 34.26 -58.75 -28.15
CA PRO A 844 34.24 -59.99 -27.38
C PRO A 844 32.84 -60.61 -27.47
N PRO A 845 32.71 -61.94 -27.38
CA PRO A 845 31.42 -62.61 -27.48
C PRO A 845 30.51 -62.21 -26.31
N THR A 846 29.24 -61.97 -26.64
CA THR A 846 28.14 -61.72 -25.70
C THR A 846 28.07 -62.78 -24.60
N PRO A 847 28.18 -62.41 -23.31
CA PRO A 847 27.66 -63.19 -22.22
C PRO A 847 26.15 -62.93 -22.07
N ASN A 848 25.41 -63.98 -21.77
CA ASN A 848 23.97 -64.02 -21.51
C ASN A 848 23.50 -63.00 -20.44
N PRO A 849 22.21 -62.64 -20.43
CA PRO A 849 21.68 -61.61 -19.55
C PRO A 849 21.61 -62.13 -18.12
N THR A 850 22.50 -61.64 -17.27
CA THR A 850 22.29 -61.64 -15.83
C THR A 850 22.00 -60.21 -15.39
N SER A 851 20.84 -60.05 -14.76
CA SER A 851 20.46 -58.89 -13.98
C SER A 851 21.60 -58.46 -13.08
N ASP A 852 22.12 -57.25 -13.29
CA ASP A 852 22.50 -56.32 -12.22
C ASP A 852 22.73 -54.95 -12.85
N SER A 853 22.00 -53.97 -12.35
CA SER A 853 22.04 -52.57 -12.76
C SER A 853 23.18 -51.87 -12.04
N ASP A 854 24.40 -52.01 -12.56
CA ASP A 854 25.52 -51.16 -12.18
C ASP A 854 25.77 -50.13 -13.29
N ALA A 855 25.21 -48.94 -13.09
CA ALA A 855 25.58 -47.75 -13.83
C ALA A 855 27.00 -47.37 -13.41
N SER A 856 27.93 -47.47 -14.36
CA SER A 856 29.31 -47.04 -14.21
C SER A 856 29.35 -45.54 -13.89
N GLU A 857 29.91 -45.23 -12.72
CA GLU A 857 30.33 -43.92 -12.27
C GLU A 857 31.37 -43.36 -13.27
N ASP A 858 30.95 -42.39 -14.09
CA ASP A 858 31.89 -41.42 -14.65
C ASP A 858 32.26 -40.46 -13.51
N GLU A 859 33.53 -40.48 -13.13
CA GLU A 859 34.15 -39.58 -12.16
C GLU A 859 34.10 -38.13 -12.67
N ASP A 860 32.95 -37.48 -12.46
CA ASP A 860 32.93 -36.03 -12.30
C ASP A 860 33.69 -35.72 -11.01
N GLU A 861 34.84 -35.03 -11.12
CA GLU A 861 35.54 -34.45 -9.98
C GLU A 861 34.52 -33.72 -9.10
N ASP A 862 34.24 -34.31 -7.95
CA ASP A 862 33.53 -33.74 -6.80
C ASP A 862 34.24 -32.45 -6.38
N ASP A 863 33.88 -31.34 -7.03
CA ASP A 863 34.20 -30.01 -6.57
C ASP A 863 33.30 -29.75 -5.36
N GLY A 864 33.74 -30.32 -4.22
CA GLY A 864 33.06 -30.44 -2.94
C GLY A 864 32.66 -29.10 -2.32
N ASN A 865 31.65 -28.47 -2.91
CA ASN A 865 30.90 -27.38 -2.33
C ASN A 865 29.40 -27.56 -2.60
N THR A 866 28.88 -28.69 -2.13
CA THR A 866 27.46 -29.09 -2.12
C THR A 866 26.59 -28.27 -1.15
N ASN A 867 27.03 -27.08 -0.71
CA ASN A 867 26.30 -26.24 0.24
C ASN A 867 25.61 -24.99 -0.35
N ASP A 868 25.55 -24.81 -1.67
CA ASP A 868 24.95 -23.59 -2.27
C ASP A 868 23.60 -23.82 -2.96
N PHE A 869 23.00 -25.02 -2.89
CA PHE A 869 21.82 -25.39 -3.72
C PHE A 869 20.53 -25.72 -2.96
N GLY A 870 20.50 -25.64 -1.62
CA GLY A 870 19.30 -26.00 -0.86
C GLY A 870 19.15 -25.36 0.51
N SER A 871 19.96 -24.35 0.85
CA SER A 871 19.69 -23.60 2.09
C SER A 871 18.43 -22.78 1.88
N PRO A 872 17.51 -22.72 2.88
CA PRO A 872 16.40 -21.78 2.86
C PRO A 872 16.98 -20.42 2.48
N SER A 873 16.39 -19.77 1.49
CA SER A 873 16.71 -18.39 1.14
C SER A 873 16.92 -17.65 2.46
N GLY A 874 18.11 -17.07 2.66
CA GLY A 874 18.59 -16.57 3.96
C GLY A 874 17.83 -15.34 4.47
N PHE A 875 16.57 -15.21 4.07
CA PHE A 875 15.63 -14.17 4.43
C PHE A 875 14.94 -14.51 5.73
N THR A 876 14.98 -13.57 6.65
CA THR A 876 14.01 -13.53 7.73
C THR A 876 12.76 -12.80 7.27
N GLU A 877 11.63 -12.99 7.94
CA GLU A 877 10.39 -12.24 7.69
C GLU A 877 10.64 -10.70 7.73
N ASP A 878 11.55 -10.27 8.60
CA ASP A 878 12.06 -8.89 8.69
C ASP A 878 12.66 -8.35 7.39
N ASP A 879 13.21 -9.23 6.53
CA ASP A 879 13.89 -8.82 5.30
C ASP A 879 12.90 -8.37 4.23
N LEU A 880 11.71 -8.98 4.20
CA LEU A 880 10.64 -8.74 3.23
C LEU A 880 9.66 -7.67 3.70
N GLY A 881 9.52 -7.44 5.01
CA GLY A 881 8.50 -6.60 5.62
C GLY A 881 8.56 -5.07 5.36
N LEU A 882 9.61 -4.55 4.72
CA LEU A 882 9.91 -3.10 4.74
C LEU A 882 9.73 -2.40 3.38
N ASP A 883 9.11 -3.08 2.41
CA ASP A 883 8.58 -2.44 1.22
C ASP A 883 7.22 -1.80 1.54
N GLU A 884 7.24 -0.50 1.88
CA GLU A 884 6.04 0.27 2.28
C GLU A 884 4.91 0.23 1.22
N ASP A 885 5.25 0.01 -0.06
CA ASP A 885 4.26 -0.09 -1.14
C ASP A 885 3.52 -1.46 -1.14
N GLU A 886 4.12 -2.49 -0.52
CA GLU A 886 3.65 -3.87 -0.55
C GLU A 886 2.71 -4.22 0.62
N PHE A 887 2.93 -3.66 1.80
CA PHE A 887 2.11 -3.91 2.98
C PHE A 887 0.96 -2.89 3.10
N PRO A 888 -0.19 -3.25 3.70
CA PRO A 888 -1.18 -2.27 4.11
C PRO A 888 -0.53 -1.15 4.93
N VAL A 889 -0.92 0.09 4.66
CA VAL A 889 -0.33 1.25 5.33
C VAL A 889 -0.63 1.16 6.83
N GLY A 890 0.42 1.03 7.65
CA GLY A 890 0.30 0.90 9.11
C GLY A 890 0.04 -0.52 9.63
N SER A 891 0.17 -1.57 8.80
CA SER A 891 0.39 -2.93 9.29
C SER A 891 1.89 -3.15 9.43
N ASP A 892 2.39 -3.30 10.66
CA ASP A 892 3.71 -3.89 10.88
C ASP A 892 3.63 -5.35 10.42
N PRO A 893 4.43 -5.81 9.43
CA PRO A 893 4.53 -7.23 9.12
C PRO A 893 4.80 -8.06 10.37
N LYS A 894 5.55 -7.52 11.35
CA LYS A 894 5.76 -8.14 12.66
C LYS A 894 4.54 -8.11 13.55
N GLU A 895 3.66 -7.12 13.48
CA GLU A 895 2.37 -7.17 14.21
C GLU A 895 1.42 -8.17 13.56
N VAL A 896 1.40 -8.28 12.22
CA VAL A 896 0.58 -9.29 11.53
C VAL A 896 1.12 -10.71 11.78
N VAL A 897 2.44 -10.90 11.70
CA VAL A 897 3.14 -12.13 12.07
C VAL A 897 2.92 -12.43 13.55
N ALA A 898 3.21 -11.50 14.46
CA ALA A 898 3.06 -11.71 15.89
C ALA A 898 1.60 -11.89 16.30
N LEU A 899 0.62 -11.30 15.60
CA LEU A 899 -0.79 -11.62 15.80
C LEU A 899 -1.06 -13.08 15.42
N VAL A 900 -0.47 -13.57 14.32
CA VAL A 900 -0.60 -14.95 13.87
C VAL A 900 0.14 -15.92 14.80
N GLU A 901 1.36 -15.60 15.24
CA GLU A 901 2.19 -16.40 16.16
C GLU A 901 1.63 -16.39 17.58
N ASN A 902 1.26 -15.22 18.14
CA ASN A 902 0.61 -15.16 19.45
C ASN A 902 -0.73 -15.90 19.45
N LEU A 903 -1.49 -15.92 18.35
CA LEU A 903 -2.72 -16.73 18.30
C LEU A 903 -2.42 -18.24 18.30
N VAL A 904 -1.28 -18.66 17.73
CA VAL A 904 -0.80 -20.06 17.76
C VAL A 904 -0.33 -20.43 19.17
N ASP A 905 0.43 -19.57 19.82
CA ASP A 905 0.93 -19.80 21.18
C ASP A 905 -0.19 -19.71 22.23
N THR A 906 -1.15 -18.79 22.07
CA THR A 906 -2.30 -18.64 23.00
C THR A 906 -3.23 -19.85 22.91
N LEU A 907 -3.42 -20.44 21.72
CA LEU A 907 -4.22 -21.66 21.55
C LEU A 907 -3.45 -22.95 21.92
N ALA A 908 -2.12 -22.91 21.96
CA ALA A 908 -1.28 -23.99 22.48
C ALA A 908 -1.16 -23.95 24.01
N GLY A 909 -1.30 -22.77 24.63
CA GLY A 909 -1.24 -22.57 26.08
C GLY A 909 -2.55 -22.86 26.84
N GLU A 910 -3.72 -22.67 26.22
CA GLU A 910 -5.03 -22.82 26.90
C GLU A 910 -5.66 -24.22 26.79
N LEU A 911 -4.83 -25.28 26.70
CA LEU A 911 -5.25 -26.68 26.92
C LEU A 911 -4.63 -27.30 28.18
N PHE A 912 -3.96 -26.50 29.00
CA PHE A 912 -3.53 -26.88 30.34
C PHE A 912 -3.81 -25.74 31.34
N GLU A 913 -5.08 -25.51 31.63
CA GLU A 913 -5.58 -25.14 32.97
C GLU A 913 -7.03 -25.63 33.16
#